data_AF-A0A166VNH4-F1
#
_entry.id   AF-A0A166VNH4-F1
#
_cell.length_a   1.000
_cell.length_b   1.000
_cell.length_c   1.000
_cell.angle_alpha   90.00
_cell.angle_beta   90.00
_cell.angle_gamma   90.00
#
_symmetry.space_group_name_H-M   'P 1'
#
loop_
_entity.id
_entity.type
_entity.pdbx_description
1 polymer ?
#
loop_
_entity_poly.entity_id
_entity_poly.type
_entity_poly.pdbx_seq_one_letter_code
_entity_poly.pdbx_strand_id
1 'polypeptide(L)'
;MKIKSTKKMLLMGSCLVPSVLASTHLLANNDINLQNTNYCQSSGGGNYEHIAGVSTSGINNLSSGQSPYTDFTHLTAQLSVGQNQITLTPGFVNNAYTEYWSVFIDLNNDGDFSDIDELVGSGSSRTALTTSLDIPASAEGITSRMRIAMKYNSPVANACENFNAGEVEDYSVHIKKRDTSQLEDMCLSQAPTEQSALADSIPVCVKSSSQFQSFSVPGADSAGSVAITTSYGQGNLTLEARNGEGGYPRPGDDSIRSKHVGNTECVVITNPTKYWTNIVMRGLFKGATIVADLGATSCRKEPGAIDPGNVAYEYPHVNVIIFPFSFSDTPLTWTTDQIIADMETVKQYYAEQSYGRFNVTWEIKPQIVINEPKSKYDADTKGWHQLYADKIAEAGVDMNFPGEANLVMMAAPQVSTINSQAGPPFIQLYHHKPGTIAHEMGHAMGLRHSMSVEGGNHVINSGNDSIRNYGNPHAMMGMGAHTLEEYNLMYKSYFKGWLNDQEVPLISSSGTYRIYAFDHGSSNGTNAPGSIGLRLKSGNGNYTYWLEYRTTNDRYNTNTKNGVLVNIKGYMENESQPSFWNHRSALLDMTPNSKDNSRWAQEDETDAELAIGKSFIDPWNGFKITPIAKGGQEDTANAWIEVKVEML
;
A
#
# COMPACT_ATOMS: atom_id res chain seq x y z
N MET A 1 -42.32 46.58 -25.88
CA MET A 1 -41.51 47.51 -25.06
C MET A 1 -40.05 47.29 -25.48
N LYS A 2 -39.29 48.18 -26.17
CA LYS A 2 -39.21 49.67 -26.14
C LYS A 2 -38.98 50.14 -24.69
N ILE A 3 -37.84 50.74 -24.27
CA ILE A 3 -36.84 51.66 -24.89
C ILE A 3 -35.48 51.51 -24.11
N LYS A 4 -34.28 51.22 -24.69
CA LYS A 4 -33.14 52.10 -25.14
C LYS A 4 -32.90 53.39 -24.30
N SER A 5 -31.73 54.02 -24.08
CA SER A 5 -30.34 54.00 -24.62
C SER A 5 -29.35 54.46 -23.50
N THR A 6 -28.06 54.09 -23.43
CA THR A 6 -26.88 54.69 -24.14
C THR A 6 -26.86 56.25 -24.09
N LYS A 7 -25.80 57.01 -23.71
CA LYS A 7 -24.33 57.09 -24.00
C LYS A 7 -23.66 58.01 -22.93
N LYS A 8 -22.36 58.41 -22.90
CA LYS A 8 -20.99 57.93 -23.27
C LYS A 8 -20.01 59.16 -23.15
N MET A 9 -18.69 58.97 -22.88
CA MET A 9 -17.56 59.95 -23.07
C MET A 9 -17.42 61.11 -22.05
N LEU A 10 -16.25 61.70 -21.72
CA LEU A 10 -14.80 61.32 -21.83
C LEU A 10 -13.90 62.35 -21.09
N LEU A 11 -12.60 62.04 -20.92
CA LEU A 11 -11.42 62.95 -20.91
C LEU A 11 -10.92 63.64 -19.60
N MET A 12 -9.61 63.47 -19.33
CA MET A 12 -8.64 64.33 -18.59
C MET A 12 -8.93 64.69 -17.10
N GLY A 13 -7.96 64.91 -16.20
CA GLY A 13 -6.49 64.90 -16.29
C GLY A 13 -5.84 66.01 -15.42
N SER A 14 -4.72 65.71 -14.75
CA SER A 14 -3.73 66.63 -14.10
C SER A 14 -3.85 67.10 -12.62
N CYS A 15 -2.66 67.14 -11.99
CA CYS A 15 -2.12 68.06 -10.95
C CYS A 15 -2.60 68.12 -9.46
N LEU A 16 -1.79 67.50 -8.58
CA LEU A 16 -0.86 68.11 -7.58
C LEU A 16 -1.31 69.28 -6.63
N VAL A 17 -1.32 68.98 -5.31
CA VAL A 17 -1.01 69.79 -4.06
C VAL A 17 -1.68 71.17 -3.83
N PRO A 18 -1.87 71.69 -2.58
CA PRO A 18 -0.96 71.75 -1.40
C PRO A 18 -1.56 71.09 -0.11
N SER A 19 -0.92 70.86 1.05
CA SER A 19 0.05 71.63 1.88
C SER A 19 -0.55 72.93 2.49
N VAL A 20 -0.30 73.37 3.75
CA VAL A 20 0.46 72.82 4.89
C VAL A 20 0.15 73.60 6.20
N LEU A 21 0.22 72.97 7.40
CA LEU A 21 0.44 73.55 8.77
C LEU A 21 -0.52 74.66 9.34
N ALA A 22 -0.61 74.99 10.64
CA ALA A 22 -0.36 74.29 11.93
C ALA A 22 -0.85 75.14 13.13
N SER A 23 -1.05 74.51 14.30
CA SER A 23 -0.64 74.99 15.65
C SER A 23 -1.17 74.02 16.73
N THR A 24 -0.36 73.09 17.27
CA THR A 24 0.56 73.24 18.42
C THR A 24 -0.11 73.33 19.80
N HIS A 25 -0.05 72.23 20.55
CA HIS A 25 0.22 72.25 21.99
C HIS A 25 1.34 71.24 22.30
N LEU A 26 2.32 71.66 23.12
CA LEU A 26 3.52 70.90 23.44
C LEU A 26 3.35 70.06 24.73
N LEU A 27 3.75 68.80 24.63
CA LEU A 27 4.56 68.03 25.59
C LEU A 27 4.07 67.83 27.04
N ALA A 28 3.87 66.54 27.35
CA ALA A 28 4.66 65.90 28.40
C ALA A 28 5.30 64.63 27.81
N ASN A 29 6.62 64.47 27.95
CA ASN A 29 7.33 63.26 27.52
C ASN A 29 6.86 62.06 28.34
N ASN A 30 6.72 60.91 27.69
CA ASN A 30 7.02 59.60 28.26
C ASN A 30 7.32 58.62 27.11
N ASP A 31 8.48 58.81 26.49
CA ASP A 31 9.13 57.74 25.75
C ASP A 31 9.53 56.65 26.75
N ILE A 32 8.82 55.53 26.72
CA ILE A 32 9.35 54.25 27.25
C ILE A 32 9.25 53.23 26.12
N ASN A 33 10.07 53.44 25.10
CA ASN A 33 10.57 52.32 24.30
C ASN A 33 11.71 51.68 25.10
N LEU A 34 11.38 50.63 25.87
CA LEU A 34 12.35 49.71 26.43
C LEU A 34 12.30 48.39 25.66
N GLN A 35 12.72 48.44 24.39
CA GLN A 35 13.39 47.30 23.78
C GLN A 35 14.62 46.99 24.63
N ASN A 36 14.49 46.04 25.56
CA ASN A 36 15.59 45.57 26.38
C ASN A 36 16.44 44.61 25.53
N THR A 37 17.23 45.17 24.61
CA THR A 37 18.07 44.42 23.64
C THR A 37 19.28 43.76 24.30
N ASN A 38 19.08 43.14 25.46
CA ASN A 38 20.05 42.43 26.25
C ASN A 38 19.46 41.05 26.58
N TYR A 39 19.65 40.10 25.66
CA TYR A 39 19.52 38.68 25.97
C TYR A 39 20.20 38.39 27.30
N CYS A 40 19.57 37.57 28.12
CA CYS A 40 20.08 37.26 29.45
C CYS A 40 21.54 36.76 29.40
N GLN A 41 22.34 37.16 30.39
CA GLN A 41 23.71 36.66 30.52
C GLN A 41 23.70 35.16 30.83
N SER A 42 24.65 34.46 30.23
CA SER A 42 24.86 33.02 30.36
C SER A 42 26.35 32.75 30.19
N SER A 43 26.92 31.86 30.98
CA SER A 43 28.35 31.58 30.96
C SER A 43 28.67 30.21 31.55
N GLY A 44 29.49 29.45 30.85
CA GLY A 44 30.17 28.28 31.38
C GLY A 44 31.40 28.61 32.22
N GLY A 45 32.33 27.67 32.28
CA GLY A 45 33.53 27.74 33.09
C GLY A 45 34.34 26.46 33.06
N GLY A 46 35.40 26.40 33.87
CA GLY A 46 36.33 25.27 33.86
C GLY A 46 37.45 25.43 32.82
N ASN A 47 38.39 24.47 32.82
CA ASN A 47 39.58 24.48 31.96
C ASN A 47 39.85 23.08 31.36
N TYR A 48 38.85 22.21 31.22
CA TYR A 48 39.04 20.85 30.69
C TYR A 48 38.28 20.59 29.40
N GLU A 49 37.11 21.18 29.24
CA GLU A 49 36.17 21.08 28.11
C GLU A 49 35.93 22.45 27.45
N HIS A 50 35.48 22.46 26.18
CA HIS A 50 35.03 23.63 25.42
C HIS A 50 34.17 23.18 24.23
N ILE A 51 33.48 24.12 23.58
CA ILE A 51 32.88 23.86 22.26
C ILE A 51 34.04 23.95 21.24
N ALA A 52 34.32 22.85 20.53
CA ALA A 52 35.37 22.79 19.51
C ALA A 52 34.84 22.99 18.08
N GLY A 53 33.52 22.99 17.90
CA GLY A 53 32.93 23.37 16.64
C GLY A 53 31.42 23.21 16.57
N VAL A 54 30.82 24.10 15.78
CA VAL A 54 29.39 24.16 15.47
C VAL A 54 29.25 24.16 13.96
N SER A 55 28.50 23.20 13.43
CA SER A 55 28.29 23.05 11.98
C SER A 55 26.81 22.85 11.67
N THR A 56 26.23 23.74 10.87
CA THR A 56 24.86 23.69 10.35
C THR A 56 24.77 24.46 9.02
N SER A 57 23.60 24.54 8.41
CA SER A 57 23.37 25.39 7.24
C SER A 57 23.83 26.83 7.51
N GLY A 58 24.80 27.34 6.74
CA GLY A 58 25.35 28.70 6.90
C GLY A 58 26.47 28.88 7.95
N ILE A 59 26.70 27.92 8.85
CA ILE A 59 27.77 27.99 9.88
C ILE A 59 28.66 26.75 9.79
N ASN A 60 29.98 26.95 9.75
CA ASN A 60 30.95 25.89 9.98
C ASN A 60 32.10 26.46 10.81
N ASN A 61 31.82 26.71 12.09
CA ASN A 61 32.75 27.33 13.02
C ASN A 61 33.59 26.25 13.74
N LEU A 62 34.90 26.48 13.87
CA LEU A 62 35.81 25.65 14.64
C LEU A 62 36.46 26.52 15.71
N SER A 63 35.88 26.52 16.91
CA SER A 63 36.41 27.17 18.10
C SER A 63 37.61 26.38 18.62
N SER A 64 38.68 27.07 19.03
CA SER A 64 39.98 26.44 19.36
C SER A 64 40.51 26.86 20.74
N GLY A 65 39.63 27.28 21.64
CA GLY A 65 40.00 27.81 22.94
C GLY A 65 38.87 27.69 23.95
N GLN A 66 39.23 27.70 25.22
CA GLN A 66 38.29 27.66 26.34
C GLN A 66 37.84 29.07 26.68
N SER A 67 36.57 29.37 26.45
CA SER A 67 35.92 30.58 26.95
C SER A 67 34.70 30.19 27.79
N PRO A 68 34.36 30.93 28.85
CA PRO A 68 33.08 30.75 29.51
C PRO A 68 31.91 31.20 28.61
N TYR A 69 32.14 32.16 27.71
CA TYR A 69 31.16 32.65 26.74
C TYR A 69 31.86 33.22 25.49
N THR A 70 31.36 32.92 24.30
CA THR A 70 31.88 33.51 23.05
C THR A 70 30.75 34.03 22.15
N ASP A 71 30.88 35.27 21.67
CA ASP A 71 29.91 35.89 20.76
C ASP A 71 30.34 35.71 19.30
N PHE A 72 29.66 34.82 18.59
CA PHE A 72 29.78 34.54 17.16
C PHE A 72 28.59 35.08 16.36
N THR A 73 27.85 36.09 16.84
CA THR A 73 26.67 36.65 16.14
C THR A 73 26.97 37.27 14.76
N HIS A 74 28.24 37.47 14.42
CA HIS A 74 28.68 37.83 13.07
C HIS A 74 28.60 36.66 12.05
N LEU A 75 28.37 35.44 12.51
CA LEU A 75 28.05 34.26 11.70
C LEU A 75 26.55 33.98 11.78
N THR A 76 25.92 33.65 10.65
CA THR A 76 24.46 33.49 10.55
C THR A 76 24.08 32.09 10.07
N ALA A 77 23.38 31.34 10.93
CA ALA A 77 22.73 30.08 10.55
C ALA A 77 21.61 30.37 9.55
N GLN A 78 21.50 29.53 8.52
CA GLN A 78 20.54 29.62 7.43
C GLN A 78 19.57 28.46 7.53
N LEU A 79 18.80 28.44 8.62
CA LEU A 79 17.80 27.42 8.92
C LEU A 79 16.53 27.65 8.07
N SER A 80 15.64 26.67 8.08
CA SER A 80 14.32 26.73 7.44
C SER A 80 13.25 26.28 8.43
N VAL A 81 11.99 26.68 8.23
CA VAL A 81 10.85 26.12 8.99
C VAL A 81 10.84 24.59 8.89
N GLY A 82 10.60 23.90 10.02
CA GLY A 82 10.64 22.45 10.16
C GLY A 82 11.97 21.95 10.73
N GLN A 83 12.33 20.70 10.40
CA GLN A 83 13.54 20.06 10.92
C GLN A 83 14.80 20.58 10.21
N ASN A 84 15.82 20.91 11.00
CA ASN A 84 17.16 21.24 10.53
C ASN A 84 18.18 20.35 11.26
N GLN A 85 19.38 20.17 10.70
CA GLN A 85 20.46 19.45 11.40
C GLN A 85 21.53 20.41 11.92
N ILE A 86 22.04 20.13 13.12
CA ILE A 86 23.22 20.77 13.69
C ILE A 86 24.18 19.70 14.20
N THR A 87 25.48 19.89 13.95
CA THR A 87 26.54 19.06 14.51
C THR A 87 27.35 19.88 15.50
N LEU A 88 27.38 19.38 16.74
CA LEU A 88 28.00 20.02 17.91
C LEU A 88 29.20 19.16 18.34
N THR A 89 30.40 19.75 18.35
CA THR A 89 31.65 19.02 18.60
C THR A 89 32.26 19.47 19.93
N PRO A 90 32.36 18.60 20.95
CA PRO A 90 33.07 18.92 22.19
C PRO A 90 34.59 18.84 21.98
N GLY A 91 35.32 19.76 22.60
CA GLY A 91 36.77 19.75 22.71
C GLY A 91 37.23 19.47 24.13
N PHE A 92 38.31 18.71 24.29
CA PHE A 92 38.84 18.35 25.60
C PHE A 92 40.37 18.48 25.67
N VAL A 93 40.89 18.91 26.82
CA VAL A 93 42.35 19.07 27.05
C VAL A 93 43.03 17.73 27.38
N ASN A 94 42.35 16.82 28.09
CA ASN A 94 42.96 15.56 28.58
C ASN A 94 42.09 14.32 28.35
N ASN A 95 40.85 14.33 28.85
CA ASN A 95 39.93 13.19 28.80
C ASN A 95 38.61 13.63 28.18
N ALA A 96 37.97 12.75 27.40
CA ALA A 96 36.62 12.99 26.90
C ALA A 96 35.57 12.69 27.97
N TYR A 97 34.66 13.66 28.17
CA TYR A 97 33.55 13.58 29.11
C TYR A 97 32.22 13.51 28.35
N THR A 98 31.14 13.11 29.02
CA THR A 98 29.79 13.21 28.43
C THR A 98 29.29 14.64 28.66
N GLU A 99 29.29 15.43 27.59
CA GLU A 99 28.75 16.79 27.58
C GLU A 99 27.28 16.77 27.21
N TYR A 100 26.51 17.64 27.86
CA TYR A 100 25.10 17.86 27.58
C TYR A 100 24.94 19.18 26.83
N TRP A 101 24.10 19.17 25.81
CA TRP A 101 23.91 20.27 24.89
C TRP A 101 22.46 20.74 24.91
N SER A 102 22.27 22.05 24.91
CA SER A 102 20.97 22.70 24.69
C SER A 102 21.15 23.83 23.66
N VAL A 103 20.27 23.86 22.67
CA VAL A 103 20.24 24.88 21.62
C VAL A 103 18.94 25.65 21.76
N PHE A 104 19.07 26.94 22.04
CA PHE A 104 17.96 27.87 22.17
C PHE A 104 17.92 28.81 20.96
N ILE A 105 16.74 29.16 20.47
CA ILE A 105 16.55 30.20 19.45
C ILE A 105 15.44 31.13 19.93
N ASP A 106 15.68 32.44 19.83
CA ASP A 106 14.65 33.46 19.98
C ASP A 106 13.71 33.36 18.76
N LEU A 107 12.55 32.73 18.93
CA LEU A 107 11.65 32.36 17.83
C LEU A 107 10.56 33.41 17.57
N ASN A 108 10.40 34.39 18.46
CA ASN A 108 9.41 35.46 18.35
C ASN A 108 10.06 36.84 18.04
N ASN A 109 11.38 36.95 18.21
CA ASN A 109 12.22 38.15 18.09
C ASN A 109 11.84 39.29 19.07
N ASP A 110 11.58 38.94 20.33
CA ASP A 110 11.35 39.89 21.43
C ASP A 110 12.62 40.22 22.24
N GLY A 111 13.67 39.41 22.10
CA GLY A 111 14.97 39.61 22.74
C GLY A 111 15.24 38.76 24.00
N ASP A 112 14.43 37.74 24.30
CA ASP A 112 14.77 36.72 25.29
C ASP A 112 14.80 35.27 24.77
N PHE A 113 14.51 34.29 25.63
CA PHE A 113 14.61 32.84 25.40
C PHE A 113 13.67 32.09 26.38
N SER A 114 12.55 32.71 26.76
CA SER A 114 11.66 32.24 27.84
C SER A 114 10.40 31.52 27.35
N ASP A 115 10.15 31.50 26.03
CA ASP A 115 9.00 30.80 25.45
C ASP A 115 9.22 29.28 25.38
N ILE A 116 8.10 28.54 25.33
CA ILE A 116 8.07 27.08 25.52
C ILE A 116 8.67 26.29 24.33
N ASP A 117 8.68 26.88 23.14
CA ASP A 117 9.19 26.32 21.89
C ASP A 117 10.63 26.72 21.56
N GLU A 118 11.26 27.58 22.37
CA GLU A 118 12.58 28.15 22.07
C GLU A 118 13.76 27.22 22.37
N LEU A 119 13.57 26.17 23.18
CA LEU A 119 14.51 25.04 23.28
C LEU A 119 14.34 24.12 22.06
N VAL A 120 14.84 24.58 20.91
CA VAL A 120 14.70 23.92 19.61
C VAL A 120 15.46 22.60 19.46
N GLY A 121 16.45 22.33 20.31
CA GLY A 121 17.23 21.09 20.25
C GLY A 121 18.06 20.81 21.50
N SER A 122 18.31 19.54 21.80
CA SER A 122 19.18 19.10 22.90
C SER A 122 19.79 17.72 22.64
N GLY A 123 20.70 17.30 23.52
CA GLY A 123 21.25 15.94 23.54
C GLY A 123 22.46 15.80 24.45
N SER A 124 23.11 14.64 24.44
CA SER A 124 24.39 14.45 25.15
C SER A 124 25.31 13.46 24.43
N SER A 125 26.62 13.71 24.47
CA SER A 125 27.61 12.87 23.79
C SER A 125 29.02 13.06 24.35
N ARG A 126 29.91 12.11 24.05
CA ARG A 126 31.38 12.21 24.31
C ARG A 126 32.18 12.59 23.08
N THR A 127 31.52 12.65 21.93
CA THR A 127 32.07 12.95 20.61
C THR A 127 31.16 13.98 19.93
N ALA A 128 31.44 14.32 18.68
CA ALA A 128 30.50 15.10 17.88
C ALA A 128 29.08 14.49 17.96
N LEU A 129 28.09 15.35 18.16
CA LEU A 129 26.66 15.04 18.23
C LEU A 129 25.97 15.73 17.06
N THR A 130 25.40 14.96 16.14
CA THR A 130 24.45 15.48 15.15
C THR A 130 23.04 15.32 15.72
N THR A 131 22.31 16.42 15.86
CA THR A 131 20.93 16.42 16.38
C THR A 131 20.02 17.29 15.49
N SER A 132 18.71 17.11 15.63
CA SER A 132 17.70 17.91 14.91
C SER A 132 17.30 19.15 15.71
N LEU A 133 17.15 20.28 15.02
CA LEU A 133 16.47 21.47 15.52
C LEU A 133 15.07 21.53 14.90
N ASP A 134 14.03 21.67 15.72
CA ASP A 134 12.65 21.85 15.24
C ASP A 134 12.27 23.34 15.26
N ILE A 135 11.91 23.89 14.10
CA ILE A 135 11.64 25.33 13.91
C ILE A 135 10.17 25.52 13.53
N PRO A 136 9.34 26.19 14.35
CA PRO A 136 7.93 26.37 14.06
C PRO A 136 7.68 27.35 12.89
N ALA A 137 6.53 27.18 12.23
CA ALA A 137 6.15 28.01 11.08
C ALA A 137 5.89 29.49 11.43
N SER A 138 5.64 29.81 12.70
CA SER A 138 5.54 31.18 13.22
C SER A 138 6.83 31.98 13.01
N ALA A 139 7.98 31.30 12.95
CA ALA A 139 9.28 31.94 12.83
C ALA A 139 9.76 32.17 11.38
N GLU A 140 8.92 31.94 10.37
CA GLU A 140 9.29 32.18 8.96
C GLU A 140 9.68 33.66 8.71
N GLY A 141 10.88 33.87 8.16
CA GLY A 141 11.43 35.18 7.82
C GLY A 141 12.13 35.89 8.98
N ILE A 142 12.10 35.34 10.19
CA ILE A 142 12.75 35.95 11.37
C ILE A 142 14.27 35.89 11.24
N THR A 143 14.94 36.94 11.75
CA THR A 143 16.38 36.95 11.98
C THR A 143 16.63 37.34 13.43
N SER A 144 17.13 36.41 14.24
CA SER A 144 17.23 36.52 15.69
C SER A 144 18.51 35.83 16.20
N ARG A 145 18.60 35.58 17.51
CA ARG A 145 19.75 34.93 18.14
C ARG A 145 19.52 33.43 18.36
N MET A 146 20.56 32.64 18.12
CA MET A 146 20.68 31.25 18.53
C MET A 146 21.76 31.14 19.62
N ARG A 147 21.45 30.49 20.74
CA ARG A 147 22.39 30.22 21.83
C ARG A 147 22.64 28.72 21.94
N ILE A 148 23.91 28.32 21.94
CA ILE A 148 24.34 26.93 22.13
C ILE A 148 25.06 26.87 23.46
N ALA A 149 24.55 26.06 24.39
CA ALA A 149 25.15 25.87 25.70
C ALA A 149 25.56 24.39 25.87
N MET A 150 26.84 24.19 26.21
CA MET A 150 27.44 22.89 26.49
C MET A 150 27.81 22.81 27.97
N LYS A 151 27.39 21.77 28.69
CA LYS A 151 27.57 21.66 30.14
C LYS A 151 27.92 20.23 30.57
N TYR A 152 28.90 20.12 31.46
CA TYR A 152 29.34 18.84 32.00
C TYR A 152 28.31 18.22 32.96
N ASN A 153 28.10 16.91 32.84
CA ASN A 153 27.40 16.05 33.80
C ASN A 153 25.90 16.36 34.07
N SER A 154 25.29 17.36 33.43
CA SER A 154 23.84 17.61 33.46
C SER A 154 23.37 18.55 32.35
N PRO A 155 22.12 18.45 31.87
CA PRO A 155 21.55 19.41 30.92
C PRO A 155 21.62 20.87 31.39
N VAL A 156 21.66 21.79 30.43
CA VAL A 156 21.40 23.22 30.67
C VAL A 156 19.88 23.40 30.68
N ALA A 157 19.33 23.81 31.82
CA ALA A 157 17.88 23.83 32.04
C ALA A 157 17.22 25.16 31.62
N ASN A 158 18.02 26.20 31.41
CA ASN A 158 17.58 27.54 31.05
C ASN A 158 18.66 28.24 30.20
N ALA A 159 18.29 28.99 29.16
CA ALA A 159 19.22 29.72 28.29
C ALA A 159 20.10 30.74 29.06
N CYS A 160 19.64 31.17 30.23
CA CYS A 160 20.29 32.14 31.13
C CYS A 160 21.10 31.50 32.27
N GLU A 161 21.37 30.19 32.22
CA GLU A 161 22.07 29.47 33.29
C GLU A 161 23.58 29.77 33.28
N ASN A 162 24.15 30.09 34.44
CA ASN A 162 25.60 30.13 34.64
C ASN A 162 26.08 28.83 35.30
N PHE A 163 27.09 28.17 34.75
CA PHE A 163 27.57 26.86 35.20
C PHE A 163 29.09 26.77 35.25
N ASN A 164 29.62 25.94 36.15
CA ASN A 164 31.05 25.91 36.48
C ASN A 164 31.94 25.13 35.49
N ALA A 165 31.34 24.43 34.53
CA ALA A 165 31.97 23.40 33.72
C ALA A 165 31.26 23.29 32.36
N GLY A 166 31.87 23.87 31.31
CA GLY A 166 31.34 23.95 29.94
C GLY A 166 31.53 25.33 29.30
N GLU A 167 30.83 25.60 28.20
CA GLU A 167 30.91 26.86 27.42
C GLU A 167 29.54 27.24 26.82
N VAL A 168 29.36 28.53 26.53
CA VAL A 168 28.19 29.08 25.83
C VAL A 168 28.66 29.85 24.58
N GLU A 169 28.06 29.57 23.43
CA GLU A 169 28.30 30.31 22.18
C GLU A 169 26.98 30.89 21.63
N ASP A 170 26.98 32.20 21.34
CA ASP A 170 25.84 32.89 20.70
C ASP A 170 26.12 33.14 19.21
N TYR A 171 25.14 32.85 18.35
CA TYR A 171 25.19 33.00 16.89
C TYR A 171 23.96 33.78 16.41
N SER A 172 24.01 34.35 15.20
CA SER A 172 22.79 34.82 14.53
C SER A 172 22.12 33.67 13.80
N VAL A 173 20.80 33.72 13.64
CA VAL A 173 20.04 32.78 12.82
C VAL A 173 19.06 33.53 11.93
N HIS A 174 18.93 33.11 10.68
CA HIS A 174 17.89 33.52 9.75
C HIS A 174 17.06 32.30 9.36
N ILE A 175 15.74 32.40 9.54
CA ILE A 175 14.81 31.30 9.32
C ILE A 175 14.08 31.54 7.99
N LYS A 176 14.37 30.69 7.01
CA LYS A 176 13.71 30.70 5.69
C LYS A 176 12.40 29.92 5.73
N LYS A 177 11.59 30.08 4.69
CA LYS A 177 10.52 29.13 4.36
C LYS A 177 11.06 27.69 4.30
N ARG A 178 10.25 26.71 4.69
CA ARG A 178 10.59 25.28 4.57
C ARG A 178 11.05 24.94 3.15
N ASP A 179 12.11 24.15 3.04
CA ASP A 179 12.51 23.59 1.75
C ASP A 179 11.50 22.52 1.33
N THR A 180 10.72 22.80 0.29
CA THR A 180 9.74 21.88 -0.29
C THR A 180 10.29 21.11 -1.50
N SER A 181 11.57 21.27 -1.85
CA SER A 181 12.19 20.60 -3.00
C SER A 181 12.48 19.11 -2.74
N GLN A 182 12.50 18.69 -1.48
CA GLN A 182 12.69 17.30 -1.06
C GLN A 182 11.52 16.83 -0.19
N LEU A 183 11.32 15.52 -0.16
CA LEU A 183 10.40 14.85 0.76
C LEU A 183 11.25 13.96 1.69
N GLU A 184 11.21 14.26 2.98
CA GLU A 184 11.89 13.51 4.04
C GLU A 184 11.20 12.16 4.30
N ASP A 185 11.93 11.15 4.79
CA ASP A 185 11.32 9.89 5.25
C ASP A 185 10.97 9.99 6.74
N MET A 186 9.76 10.50 7.00
CA MET A 186 9.29 10.78 8.35
C MET A 186 9.12 9.53 9.21
N CYS A 187 8.94 8.36 8.59
CA CYS A 187 8.77 7.11 9.32
C CYS A 187 10.08 6.52 9.86
N LEU A 188 11.24 7.12 9.54
CA LEU A 188 12.53 6.79 10.18
C LEU A 188 12.79 7.60 11.45
N SER A 189 12.21 8.79 11.58
CA SER A 189 12.47 9.74 12.68
C SER A 189 11.27 9.98 13.61
N GLN A 190 10.05 9.63 13.19
CA GLN A 190 8.82 9.88 13.92
C GLN A 190 7.89 8.66 13.92
N ALA A 191 7.06 8.56 14.96
CA ALA A 191 5.94 7.62 14.97
C ALA A 191 4.87 8.05 13.95
N PRO A 192 3.99 7.12 13.49
CA PRO A 192 2.84 7.47 12.66
C PRO A 192 1.99 8.58 13.28
N THR A 193 1.51 9.51 12.43
CA THR A 193 0.64 10.59 12.91
C THR A 193 -0.74 10.07 13.31
N GLU A 194 -1.29 10.63 14.38
CA GLU A 194 -2.69 10.47 14.79
C GLU A 194 -3.57 11.64 14.30
N GLN A 195 -3.01 12.58 13.53
CA GLN A 195 -3.76 13.68 12.91
C GLN A 195 -4.53 13.21 11.67
N SER A 196 -5.79 13.62 11.53
CA SER A 196 -6.63 13.36 10.34
C SER A 196 -6.62 14.48 9.30
N ALA A 197 -5.88 15.55 9.56
CA ALA A 197 -5.69 16.68 8.66
C ALA A 197 -4.19 16.93 8.44
N LEU A 198 -3.77 17.16 7.19
CA LEU A 198 -2.41 17.53 6.84
C LEU A 198 -2.28 19.05 6.88
N ALA A 199 -1.23 19.54 7.55
CA ALA A 199 -0.82 20.94 7.46
C ALA A 199 -0.04 21.19 6.16
N ASP A 200 -0.14 22.42 5.64
CA ASP A 200 0.57 22.82 4.41
C ASP A 200 2.08 22.59 4.55
N SER A 201 2.65 21.90 3.56
CA SER A 201 4.09 21.68 3.40
C SER A 201 4.75 20.86 4.52
N ILE A 202 4.00 20.32 5.48
CA ILE A 202 4.51 19.46 6.56
C ILE A 202 4.33 17.98 6.18
N PRO A 203 5.42 17.23 5.92
CA PRO A 203 5.35 15.79 5.73
C PRO A 203 5.09 15.07 7.06
N VAL A 204 4.37 13.95 7.03
CA VAL A 204 4.06 13.12 8.20
C VAL A 204 4.21 11.63 7.90
N CYS A 205 4.59 10.85 8.91
CA CYS A 205 4.60 9.39 8.81
C CYS A 205 3.18 8.84 8.80
N VAL A 206 2.85 7.97 7.85
CA VAL A 206 1.53 7.36 7.70
C VAL A 206 1.45 6.02 8.43
N LYS A 207 0.36 5.82 9.17
CA LYS A 207 0.02 4.55 9.82
C LYS A 207 -0.10 3.44 8.78
N SER A 208 0.51 2.28 9.05
CA SER A 208 0.39 1.11 8.18
C SER A 208 -1.07 0.72 7.94
N SER A 209 -1.34 0.12 6.79
CA SER A 209 -2.69 -0.35 6.45
C SER A 209 -2.65 -1.54 5.49
N SER A 210 -3.67 -2.38 5.61
CA SER A 210 -4.00 -3.47 4.69
C SER A 210 -5.27 -3.18 3.88
N GLN A 211 -5.85 -1.98 4.01
CA GLN A 211 -7.05 -1.59 3.25
C GLN A 211 -6.94 -0.15 2.75
N PHE A 212 -6.96 0.83 3.67
CA PHE A 212 -6.76 2.24 3.37
C PHE A 212 -6.34 3.06 4.60
N GLN A 213 -5.85 4.27 4.35
CA GLN A 213 -5.82 5.40 5.30
C GLN A 213 -6.45 6.62 4.64
N SER A 214 -6.82 7.63 5.43
CA SER A 214 -7.55 8.80 4.94
C SER A 214 -7.11 10.09 5.63
N PHE A 215 -6.93 11.16 4.86
CA PHE A 215 -6.54 12.48 5.34
C PHE A 215 -7.39 13.57 4.70
N SER A 216 -7.45 14.73 5.35
CA SER A 216 -8.04 15.95 4.80
C SER A 216 -6.99 17.06 4.70
N VAL A 217 -7.12 17.95 3.72
CA VAL A 217 -6.27 19.15 3.57
C VAL A 217 -7.18 20.38 3.62
N PRO A 218 -7.02 21.28 4.61
CA PRO A 218 -7.78 22.52 4.70
C PRO A 218 -7.26 23.60 3.75
N GLY A 219 -8.07 24.66 3.52
CA GLY A 219 -7.64 25.88 2.83
C GLY A 219 -7.37 25.76 1.33
N ALA A 220 -7.67 24.62 0.70
CA ALA A 220 -7.30 24.35 -0.69
C ALA A 220 -7.87 25.38 -1.68
N ASP A 221 -9.15 25.76 -1.52
CA ASP A 221 -9.83 26.78 -2.32
C ASP A 221 -9.11 28.14 -2.35
N SER A 222 -8.53 28.56 -1.23
CA SER A 222 -7.77 29.80 -1.13
C SER A 222 -6.39 29.74 -1.78
N ALA A 223 -5.83 28.53 -1.95
CA ALA A 223 -4.47 28.32 -2.43
C ALA A 223 -4.35 28.20 -3.96
N GLY A 224 -5.45 28.01 -4.69
CA GLY A 224 -5.49 27.88 -6.15
C GLY A 224 -4.99 26.54 -6.71
N SER A 225 -4.22 25.77 -5.95
CA SER A 225 -3.93 24.36 -6.20
C SER A 225 -3.53 23.63 -4.91
N VAL A 226 -3.44 22.30 -4.98
CA VAL A 226 -2.78 21.47 -3.98
C VAL A 226 -2.08 20.30 -4.67
N ALA A 227 -0.81 20.08 -4.36
CA ALA A 227 -0.06 18.89 -4.74
C ALA A 227 0.05 17.96 -3.54
N ILE A 228 -0.18 16.66 -3.74
CA ILE A 228 -0.10 15.64 -2.70
C ILE A 228 0.93 14.62 -3.16
N THR A 229 1.96 14.42 -2.35
CA THR A 229 3.05 13.48 -2.62
C THR A 229 3.08 12.41 -1.54
N THR A 230 3.16 11.15 -1.92
CA THR A 230 3.59 10.06 -1.01
C THR A 230 4.92 9.48 -1.45
N SER A 231 5.65 8.85 -0.52
CA SER A 231 6.87 8.10 -0.82
C SER A 231 7.25 7.18 0.34
N TYR A 232 8.33 6.40 0.16
CA TYR A 232 8.97 5.55 1.17
C TYR A 232 8.14 4.35 1.67
N GLY A 233 8.77 3.53 2.51
CA GLY A 233 8.14 2.34 3.07
C GLY A 233 8.10 1.13 2.14
N GLN A 234 7.22 0.19 2.46
CA GLN A 234 7.04 -1.08 1.76
C GLN A 234 5.58 -1.26 1.32
N GLY A 235 5.35 -2.14 0.34
CA GLY A 235 4.04 -2.43 -0.21
C GLY A 235 3.68 -1.56 -1.43
N ASN A 236 2.40 -1.57 -1.80
CA ASN A 236 1.85 -0.75 -2.88
C ASN A 236 0.69 0.10 -2.35
N LEU A 237 0.76 1.40 -2.63
CA LEU A 237 -0.21 2.42 -2.20
C LEU A 237 -0.77 3.11 -3.44
N THR A 238 -2.09 3.09 -3.62
CA THR A 238 -2.81 3.93 -4.59
C THR A 238 -3.27 5.21 -3.90
N LEU A 239 -2.92 6.38 -4.44
CA LEU A 239 -3.29 7.68 -3.91
C LEU A 239 -4.52 8.24 -4.64
N GLU A 240 -5.63 8.42 -3.93
CA GLU A 240 -6.84 9.05 -4.43
C GLU A 240 -7.06 10.40 -3.73
N ALA A 241 -7.42 11.46 -4.47
CA ALA A 241 -7.82 12.73 -3.87
C ALA A 241 -9.00 13.40 -4.59
N ARG A 242 -9.80 14.13 -3.82
CA ARG A 242 -11.03 14.80 -4.29
C ARG A 242 -11.24 16.15 -3.58
N ASN A 243 -11.39 17.21 -4.36
CA ASN A 243 -11.87 18.51 -3.90
C ASN A 243 -13.27 18.73 -4.49
N GLY A 244 -14.33 18.43 -3.74
CA GLY A 244 -15.68 18.43 -4.29
C GLY A 244 -16.75 17.88 -3.35
N GLU A 245 -17.97 17.84 -3.83
CA GLU A 245 -19.12 17.27 -3.10
C GLU A 245 -19.12 15.73 -3.19
N GLY A 246 -19.52 15.05 -2.11
CA GLY A 246 -19.48 13.58 -2.00
C GLY A 246 -18.53 13.03 -0.93
N GLY A 247 -17.62 13.87 -0.41
CA GLY A 247 -16.72 13.53 0.70
C GLY A 247 -15.42 12.89 0.24
N TYR A 248 -15.00 11.82 0.92
CA TYR A 248 -13.79 11.07 0.57
C TYR A 248 -13.94 10.29 -0.74
N PRO A 249 -12.85 10.15 -1.54
CA PRO A 249 -12.78 9.26 -2.68
C PRO A 249 -13.40 7.87 -2.46
N ARG A 250 -14.11 7.37 -3.47
CA ARG A 250 -14.75 6.04 -3.48
C ARG A 250 -14.45 5.29 -4.78
N PRO A 251 -14.40 3.95 -4.79
CA PRO A 251 -14.27 3.20 -6.04
C PRO A 251 -15.34 3.60 -7.07
N GLY A 252 -14.90 3.89 -8.30
CA GLY A 252 -15.79 4.25 -9.42
C GLY A 252 -16.28 5.70 -9.47
N ASP A 253 -15.85 6.58 -8.56
CA ASP A 253 -16.16 8.02 -8.63
C ASP A 253 -15.13 8.83 -9.47
N ASP A 254 -15.39 10.13 -9.62
CA ASP A 254 -14.58 11.09 -10.39
C ASP A 254 -13.32 11.62 -9.66
N SER A 255 -12.88 10.99 -8.57
CA SER A 255 -11.64 11.37 -7.87
C SER A 255 -10.41 11.23 -8.77
N ILE A 256 -9.44 12.13 -8.59
CA ILE A 256 -8.12 11.98 -9.22
C ILE A 256 -7.38 10.85 -8.51
N ARG A 257 -6.74 9.98 -9.28
CA ARG A 257 -6.02 8.79 -8.78
C ARG A 257 -4.64 8.70 -9.40
N SER A 258 -3.66 8.40 -8.57
CA SER A 258 -2.31 8.02 -8.96
C SER A 258 -2.07 6.60 -8.48
N LYS A 259 -1.53 5.76 -9.36
CA LYS A 259 -1.42 4.32 -9.15
C LYS A 259 -0.19 3.75 -9.86
N HIS A 260 0.86 3.54 -9.11
CA HIS A 260 2.20 3.16 -9.53
C HIS A 260 2.76 2.08 -8.60
N VAL A 261 3.81 1.38 -9.04
CA VAL A 261 4.45 0.33 -8.25
C VAL A 261 5.22 0.95 -7.09
N GLY A 262 4.99 0.46 -5.87
CA GLY A 262 5.49 1.01 -4.62
C GLY A 262 4.54 2.01 -3.96
N ASN A 263 5.10 2.90 -3.14
CA ASN A 263 4.35 3.90 -2.38
C ASN A 263 4.60 5.35 -2.85
N THR A 264 5.33 5.55 -3.95
CA THR A 264 5.60 6.90 -4.48
C THR A 264 4.49 7.30 -5.44
N GLU A 265 3.62 8.19 -4.99
CA GLU A 265 2.47 8.68 -5.75
C GLU A 265 2.39 10.20 -5.78
N CYS A 266 1.75 10.72 -6.82
CA CYS A 266 1.57 12.15 -7.04
C CYS A 266 0.13 12.44 -7.52
N VAL A 267 -0.58 13.32 -6.80
CA VAL A 267 -1.86 13.89 -7.25
C VAL A 267 -1.79 15.41 -7.14
N VAL A 268 -2.10 16.11 -8.23
CA VAL A 268 -2.22 17.58 -8.26
C VAL A 268 -3.66 17.96 -8.60
N ILE A 269 -4.30 18.74 -7.73
CA ILE A 269 -5.60 19.37 -7.98
C ILE A 269 -5.37 20.85 -8.29
N THR A 270 -5.88 21.33 -9.42
CA THR A 270 -5.82 22.75 -9.81
C THR A 270 -7.20 23.39 -9.73
N ASN A 271 -7.24 24.67 -9.36
CA ASN A 271 -8.47 25.44 -9.14
C ASN A 271 -9.52 24.73 -8.23
N PRO A 272 -9.12 24.21 -7.05
CA PRO A 272 -10.06 23.70 -6.05
C PRO A 272 -11.12 24.76 -5.69
N THR A 273 -12.35 24.32 -5.44
CA THR A 273 -13.50 25.20 -5.16
C THR A 273 -14.10 24.99 -3.78
N LYS A 274 -13.56 24.02 -3.02
CA LYS A 274 -13.97 23.70 -1.65
C LYS A 274 -12.75 23.81 -0.73
N TYR A 275 -12.97 24.30 0.49
CA TYR A 275 -11.95 24.40 1.54
C TYR A 275 -11.23 23.07 1.82
N TRP A 276 -11.96 21.95 1.80
CA TRP A 276 -11.42 20.63 2.09
C TRP A 276 -11.11 19.84 0.81
N THR A 277 -9.86 19.38 0.69
CA THR A 277 -9.47 18.27 -0.20
C THR A 277 -9.41 16.99 0.64
N ASN A 278 -10.18 15.97 0.26
CA ASN A 278 -10.18 14.67 0.93
C ASN A 278 -9.27 13.68 0.18
N ILE A 279 -8.49 12.91 0.93
CA ILE A 279 -7.48 11.98 0.43
C ILE A 279 -7.82 10.57 0.95
N VAL A 280 -7.71 9.56 0.10
CA VAL A 280 -7.67 8.15 0.51
C VAL A 280 -6.46 7.49 -0.12
N MET A 281 -5.64 6.88 0.72
CA MET A 281 -4.53 6.01 0.30
C MET A 281 -5.00 4.57 0.44
N ARG A 282 -5.07 3.79 -0.63
CA ARG A 282 -5.56 2.40 -0.62
C ARG A 282 -4.44 1.40 -0.87
N GLY A 283 -4.60 0.19 -0.33
CA GLY A 283 -3.69 -0.92 -0.56
C GLY A 283 -3.06 -1.44 0.73
N LEU A 284 -2.00 -2.22 0.53
CA LEU A 284 -1.22 -2.86 1.58
C LEU A 284 0.13 -2.15 1.63
N PHE A 285 0.30 -1.23 2.59
CA PHE A 285 1.52 -0.43 2.73
C PHE A 285 1.90 -0.15 4.20
N LYS A 286 3.20 0.06 4.46
CA LYS A 286 3.72 0.51 5.77
C LYS A 286 4.93 1.43 5.59
N GLY A 287 5.14 2.35 6.53
CA GLY A 287 6.30 3.24 6.53
C GLY A 287 6.29 4.29 5.41
N ALA A 288 5.12 4.60 4.85
CA ALA A 288 4.98 5.64 3.84
C ALA A 288 4.94 7.02 4.51
N THR A 289 5.56 8.02 3.88
CA THR A 289 5.38 9.44 4.22
C THR A 289 4.38 10.07 3.26
N ILE A 290 3.52 10.97 3.75
CA ILE A 290 2.66 11.84 2.93
C ILE A 290 2.94 13.32 3.23
N VAL A 291 2.82 14.18 2.21
CA VAL A 291 2.75 15.64 2.35
C VAL A 291 1.69 16.22 1.42
N ALA A 292 1.09 17.34 1.83
CA ALA A 292 0.24 18.16 0.98
C ALA A 292 0.82 19.58 0.91
N ASP A 293 1.10 20.06 -0.30
CA ASP A 293 1.70 21.35 -0.59
C ASP A 293 0.63 22.27 -1.21
N LEU A 294 0.18 23.29 -0.48
CA LEU A 294 -0.81 24.25 -0.95
C LEU A 294 -0.18 25.25 -1.94
N GLY A 295 -0.89 25.54 -3.03
CA GLY A 295 -0.41 26.41 -4.12
C GLY A 295 0.70 25.80 -4.99
N ALA A 296 1.15 24.57 -4.70
CA ALA A 296 2.08 23.84 -5.54
C ALA A 296 1.38 23.28 -6.79
N THR A 297 2.08 23.30 -7.93
CA THR A 297 1.59 22.79 -9.23
C THR A 297 2.28 21.49 -9.67
N SER A 298 3.16 20.94 -8.83
CA SER A 298 3.92 19.71 -9.05
C SER A 298 4.19 19.05 -7.70
N CYS A 299 4.33 17.73 -7.69
CA CYS A 299 4.67 16.98 -6.49
C CYS A 299 6.16 17.08 -6.16
N ARG A 300 6.54 16.70 -4.92
CA ARG A 300 7.95 16.66 -4.49
C ARG A 300 8.72 15.46 -5.05
N LYS A 301 8.00 14.46 -5.56
CA LYS A 301 8.55 13.30 -6.26
C LYS A 301 7.63 12.88 -7.40
N GLU A 302 8.24 12.36 -8.46
CA GLU A 302 7.54 11.75 -9.58
C GLU A 302 7.34 10.24 -9.32
N PRO A 303 6.15 9.68 -9.63
CA PRO A 303 5.90 8.24 -9.53
C PRO A 303 6.73 7.38 -10.49
N GLY A 304 6.75 6.06 -10.22
CA GLY A 304 7.45 5.06 -11.02
C GLY A 304 6.64 4.52 -12.20
N ALA A 305 6.77 3.22 -12.48
CA ALA A 305 5.92 2.54 -13.45
C ALA A 305 4.48 2.41 -12.92
N ILE A 306 3.48 2.53 -13.79
CA ILE A 306 2.05 2.35 -13.46
C ILE A 306 1.82 0.96 -12.86
N ASP A 307 1.08 0.87 -11.75
CA ASP A 307 0.69 -0.42 -11.17
C ASP A 307 -0.54 -0.98 -11.92
N PRO A 308 -0.40 -2.11 -12.65
CA PRO A 308 -1.54 -2.75 -13.33
C PRO A 308 -2.59 -3.28 -12.34
N GLY A 309 -2.29 -3.31 -11.04
CA GLY A 309 -3.07 -3.97 -10.01
C GLY A 309 -2.76 -5.46 -9.96
N ASN A 310 -3.57 -6.21 -9.22
CA ASN A 310 -3.32 -7.63 -9.03
C ASN A 310 -3.70 -8.48 -10.26
N VAL A 311 -2.93 -8.36 -11.34
CA VAL A 311 -3.17 -9.01 -12.65
C VAL A 311 -2.42 -10.34 -12.81
N ALA A 312 -1.37 -10.56 -12.04
CA ALA A 312 -0.55 -11.77 -12.08
C ALA A 312 0.21 -11.99 -10.75
N TYR A 313 0.51 -13.25 -10.44
CA TYR A 313 1.53 -13.60 -9.45
C TYR A 313 2.89 -13.72 -10.15
N GLU A 314 3.82 -12.83 -9.79
CA GLU A 314 5.06 -12.59 -10.53
C GLU A 314 6.20 -13.57 -10.23
N TYR A 315 6.16 -14.27 -9.11
CA TYR A 315 7.27 -15.11 -8.64
C TYR A 315 7.13 -16.57 -9.14
N PRO A 316 8.23 -17.25 -9.51
CA PRO A 316 8.22 -18.67 -9.90
C PRO A 316 8.21 -19.62 -8.68
N HIS A 317 7.95 -19.10 -7.49
CA HIS A 317 7.94 -19.87 -6.24
C HIS A 317 7.10 -19.16 -5.19
N VAL A 318 6.78 -19.88 -4.12
CA VAL A 318 6.18 -19.34 -2.89
C VAL A 318 6.76 -20.07 -1.68
N ASN A 319 6.94 -19.34 -0.58
CA ASN A 319 7.39 -19.88 0.70
C ASN A 319 6.35 -19.63 1.79
N VAL A 320 5.96 -20.66 2.53
CA VAL A 320 4.91 -20.58 3.56
C VAL A 320 5.53 -20.60 4.96
N ILE A 321 5.37 -19.52 5.71
CA ILE A 321 5.80 -19.43 7.11
C ILE A 321 4.63 -19.86 8.00
N ILE A 322 4.73 -21.07 8.56
CA ILE A 322 3.65 -21.72 9.32
C ILE A 322 3.85 -21.48 10.81
N PHE A 323 2.82 -20.95 11.47
CA PHE A 323 2.74 -20.71 12.90
C PHE A 323 1.67 -21.60 13.54
N PRO A 324 2.07 -22.71 14.21
CA PRO A 324 1.16 -23.54 14.98
C PRO A 324 0.83 -22.89 16.32
N PHE A 325 -0.45 -22.80 16.66
CA PHE A 325 -0.96 -22.28 17.93
C PHE A 325 -1.72 -23.34 18.71
N SER A 326 -1.58 -23.35 20.03
CA SER A 326 -2.41 -24.15 20.94
C SER A 326 -2.88 -23.31 22.13
N PHE A 327 -3.94 -23.75 22.80
CA PHE A 327 -4.47 -23.13 24.01
C PHE A 327 -4.12 -23.98 25.23
N SER A 328 -4.12 -23.38 26.42
CA SER A 328 -3.78 -24.07 27.68
C SER A 328 -4.72 -25.23 28.02
N ASP A 329 -5.95 -25.20 27.50
CA ASP A 329 -6.97 -26.25 27.64
C ASP A 329 -7.19 -27.09 26.36
N THR A 330 -6.70 -26.63 25.20
CA THR A 330 -7.02 -27.21 23.89
C THR A 330 -5.76 -27.28 23.01
N PRO A 331 -5.12 -28.46 22.86
CA PRO A 331 -3.95 -28.61 22.00
C PRO A 331 -4.33 -28.57 20.51
N LEU A 332 -3.38 -28.18 19.65
CA LEU A 332 -3.51 -28.36 18.21
C LEU A 332 -3.40 -29.85 17.86
N THR A 333 -4.38 -30.39 17.15
CA THR A 333 -4.39 -31.79 16.71
C THR A 333 -3.58 -32.02 15.43
N TRP A 334 -3.30 -30.97 14.66
CA TRP A 334 -2.46 -31.00 13.47
C TRP A 334 -0.98 -31.04 13.89
N THR A 335 -0.40 -32.24 13.95
CA THR A 335 1.00 -32.45 14.37
C THR A 335 1.99 -31.96 13.31
N THR A 336 3.24 -31.67 13.72
CA THR A 336 4.32 -31.28 12.79
C THR A 336 4.49 -32.27 11.63
N ASP A 337 4.47 -33.57 11.90
CA ASP A 337 4.59 -34.61 10.87
C ASP A 337 3.41 -34.58 9.87
N GLN A 338 2.20 -34.28 10.35
CA GLN A 338 1.02 -34.14 9.50
C GLN A 338 1.02 -32.82 8.73
N ILE A 339 1.54 -31.72 9.29
CA ILE A 339 1.79 -30.47 8.56
C ILE A 339 2.76 -30.74 7.40
N ILE A 340 3.85 -31.47 7.65
CA ILE A 340 4.84 -31.83 6.62
C ILE A 340 4.19 -32.70 5.53
N ALA A 341 3.42 -33.74 5.90
CA ALA A 341 2.74 -34.61 4.93
C ALA A 341 1.71 -33.86 4.08
N ASP A 342 0.93 -32.95 4.69
CA ASP A 342 -0.03 -32.14 3.96
C ASP A 342 0.68 -31.13 3.02
N MET A 343 1.77 -30.49 3.47
CA MET A 343 2.53 -29.54 2.67
C MET A 343 3.32 -30.19 1.51
N GLU A 344 3.84 -31.41 1.66
CA GLU A 344 4.42 -32.16 0.52
C GLU A 344 3.34 -32.47 -0.52
N THR A 345 2.12 -32.82 -0.10
CA THR A 345 0.98 -33.04 -1.02
C THR A 345 0.62 -31.74 -1.77
N VAL A 346 0.59 -30.60 -1.07
CA VAL A 346 0.35 -29.28 -1.68
C VAL A 346 1.46 -28.89 -2.66
N LYS A 347 2.72 -29.16 -2.31
CA LYS A 347 3.88 -28.92 -3.17
C LYS A 347 3.85 -29.76 -4.43
N GLN A 348 3.51 -31.04 -4.33
CA GLN A 348 3.28 -31.90 -5.50
C GLN A 348 2.17 -31.33 -6.38
N TYR A 349 1.02 -30.99 -5.79
CA TYR A 349 -0.10 -30.39 -6.50
C TYR A 349 0.34 -29.13 -7.28
N TYR A 350 0.98 -28.15 -6.63
CA TYR A 350 1.44 -26.94 -7.32
C TYR A 350 2.52 -27.21 -8.39
N ALA A 351 3.37 -28.23 -8.22
CA ALA A 351 4.33 -28.64 -9.24
C ALA A 351 3.63 -29.25 -10.48
N GLU A 352 2.56 -30.02 -10.29
CA GLU A 352 1.73 -30.56 -11.38
C GLU A 352 0.92 -29.44 -12.06
N GLN A 353 0.27 -28.58 -11.27
CA GLN A 353 -0.54 -27.45 -11.77
C GLN A 353 0.24 -26.48 -12.65
N SER A 354 1.52 -26.26 -12.32
CA SER A 354 2.45 -25.37 -13.02
C SER A 354 3.27 -26.06 -14.10
N TYR A 355 3.08 -27.37 -14.33
CA TYR A 355 3.87 -28.16 -15.28
C TYR A 355 5.38 -28.14 -14.98
N GLY A 356 5.75 -28.17 -13.69
CA GLY A 356 7.12 -28.13 -13.18
C GLY A 356 7.72 -26.72 -13.03
N ARG A 357 6.94 -25.66 -13.27
CA ARG A 357 7.44 -24.27 -13.39
C ARG A 357 7.30 -23.45 -12.11
N PHE A 358 6.82 -24.06 -11.03
CA PHE A 358 6.59 -23.42 -9.74
C PHE A 358 7.06 -24.29 -8.59
N ASN A 359 7.69 -23.66 -7.59
CA ASN A 359 8.17 -24.34 -6.39
C ASN A 359 7.46 -23.85 -5.13
N VAL A 360 7.08 -24.77 -4.26
CA VAL A 360 6.53 -24.46 -2.93
C VAL A 360 7.55 -24.88 -1.87
N THR A 361 7.89 -23.97 -0.96
CA THR A 361 8.66 -24.27 0.26
C THR A 361 7.90 -23.84 1.50
N TRP A 362 8.33 -24.28 2.68
CA TRP A 362 7.76 -23.83 3.94
C TRP A 362 8.78 -23.89 5.08
N GLU A 363 8.48 -23.13 6.14
CA GLU A 363 9.15 -23.20 7.42
C GLU A 363 8.07 -23.35 8.51
N ILE A 364 8.24 -24.31 9.43
CA ILE A 364 7.35 -24.47 10.59
C ILE A 364 8.03 -23.81 11.79
N LYS A 365 7.43 -22.74 12.31
CA LYS A 365 7.90 -22.04 13.53
C LYS A 365 7.56 -22.85 14.79
N PRO A 366 8.29 -22.64 15.90
CA PRO A 366 7.95 -23.28 17.18
C PRO A 366 6.49 -23.01 17.57
N GLN A 367 5.79 -24.03 18.09
CA GLN A 367 4.39 -23.89 18.48
C GLN A 367 4.22 -22.84 19.59
N ILE A 368 3.29 -21.92 19.39
CA ILE A 368 2.95 -20.85 20.34
C ILE A 368 1.81 -21.34 21.24
N VAL A 369 2.06 -21.40 22.55
CA VAL A 369 1.04 -21.77 23.54
C VAL A 369 0.40 -20.51 24.12
N ILE A 370 -0.92 -20.37 23.93
CA ILE A 370 -1.73 -19.32 24.53
C ILE A 370 -2.10 -19.76 25.95
N ASN A 371 -1.65 -18.98 26.95
CA ASN A 371 -1.84 -19.27 28.38
C ASN A 371 -3.26 -18.94 28.88
N GLU A 372 -4.27 -19.12 28.02
CA GLU A 372 -5.68 -18.82 28.26
C GLU A 372 -6.54 -19.90 27.57
N PRO A 373 -7.74 -20.19 28.10
CA PRO A 373 -8.61 -21.23 27.53
C PRO A 373 -9.15 -20.81 26.16
N LYS A 374 -9.26 -21.74 25.22
CA LYS A 374 -9.80 -21.48 23.86
C LYS A 374 -11.17 -20.81 23.90
N SER A 375 -12.01 -21.24 24.84
CA SER A 375 -13.37 -20.73 25.04
C SER A 375 -13.48 -19.22 25.29
N LYS A 376 -12.39 -18.55 25.70
CA LYS A 376 -12.32 -17.07 25.76
C LYS A 376 -12.55 -16.43 24.38
N TYR A 377 -12.10 -17.08 23.33
CA TYR A 377 -12.03 -16.53 21.97
C TYR A 377 -13.17 -17.00 21.05
N ASP A 378 -13.92 -18.03 21.44
CA ASP A 378 -15.00 -18.64 20.62
C ASP A 378 -16.12 -17.67 20.22
N ALA A 379 -16.25 -16.54 20.93
CA ALA A 379 -17.15 -15.44 20.61
C ALA A 379 -16.43 -14.10 20.32
N ASP A 380 -15.08 -14.07 20.36
CA ASP A 380 -14.26 -12.88 20.12
C ASP A 380 -13.16 -13.15 19.09
N THR A 381 -13.59 -13.26 17.84
CA THR A 381 -12.68 -13.46 16.69
C THR A 381 -11.78 -12.25 16.43
N LYS A 382 -12.15 -11.05 16.92
CA LYS A 382 -11.32 -9.84 16.79
C LYS A 382 -10.19 -9.82 17.81
N GLY A 383 -10.47 -10.13 19.07
CA GLY A 383 -9.45 -10.33 20.09
C GLY A 383 -8.51 -11.50 19.75
N TRP A 384 -9.04 -12.57 19.14
CA TRP A 384 -8.20 -13.64 18.59
C TRP A 384 -7.27 -13.16 17.47
N HIS A 385 -7.81 -12.42 16.49
CA HIS A 385 -7.03 -11.84 15.39
C HIS A 385 -5.88 -10.97 15.89
N GLN A 386 -6.16 -10.06 16.82
CA GLN A 386 -5.12 -9.22 17.42
C GLN A 386 -4.06 -10.06 18.14
N LEU A 387 -4.49 -11.03 18.98
CA LEU A 387 -3.56 -11.85 19.75
C LEU A 387 -2.60 -12.66 18.87
N TYR A 388 -3.10 -13.37 17.85
CA TYR A 388 -2.19 -14.14 17.00
C TYR A 388 -1.31 -13.23 16.13
N ALA A 389 -1.78 -12.03 15.77
CA ALA A 389 -0.96 -11.03 15.07
C ALA A 389 0.21 -10.56 15.95
N ASP A 390 -0.06 -10.20 17.20
CA ASP A 390 0.96 -9.80 18.17
C ASP A 390 1.97 -10.93 18.40
N LYS A 391 1.52 -12.19 18.48
CA LYS A 391 2.42 -13.35 18.66
C LYS A 391 3.26 -13.69 17.43
N ILE A 392 2.76 -13.46 16.22
CA ILE A 392 3.54 -13.60 14.98
C ILE A 392 4.58 -12.46 14.88
N ALA A 393 4.23 -11.25 15.31
CA ALA A 393 5.14 -10.11 15.39
C ALA A 393 6.23 -10.27 16.46
N GLU A 394 5.90 -10.80 17.64
CA GLU A 394 6.87 -11.18 18.68
C GLU A 394 7.90 -12.21 18.17
N ALA A 395 7.50 -13.07 17.22
CA ALA A 395 8.38 -14.02 16.55
C ALA A 395 9.16 -13.43 15.35
N GLY A 396 9.09 -12.10 15.15
CA GLY A 396 9.86 -11.37 14.13
C GLY A 396 9.26 -11.38 12.73
N VAL A 397 8.00 -11.75 12.55
CA VAL A 397 7.31 -11.76 11.25
C VAL A 397 6.14 -10.77 11.26
N ASP A 398 6.07 -9.92 10.25
CA ASP A 398 4.91 -9.06 10.02
C ASP A 398 3.95 -9.78 9.07
N MET A 399 2.75 -10.15 9.55
CA MET A 399 1.77 -10.90 8.73
C MET A 399 1.32 -10.15 7.47
N ASN A 400 1.41 -8.82 7.47
CA ASN A 400 1.03 -7.98 6.34
C ASN A 400 2.22 -7.77 5.38
N PHE A 401 3.45 -7.97 5.84
CA PHE A 401 4.68 -7.73 5.09
C PHE A 401 5.76 -8.79 5.41
N PRO A 402 5.52 -10.07 5.10
CA PRO A 402 6.45 -11.17 5.43
C PRO A 402 7.67 -11.24 4.50
N GLY A 403 7.79 -10.34 3.53
CA GLY A 403 8.82 -10.36 2.49
C GLY A 403 8.30 -10.87 1.15
N GLU A 404 9.14 -10.80 0.11
CA GLU A 404 8.79 -11.26 -1.25
C GLU A 404 8.51 -12.76 -1.28
N ALA A 405 7.52 -13.17 -2.09
CA ALA A 405 7.06 -14.54 -2.25
C ALA A 405 6.72 -15.31 -0.95
N ASN A 406 6.64 -14.64 0.20
CA ASN A 406 6.31 -15.25 1.48
C ASN A 406 4.81 -15.14 1.78
N LEU A 407 4.22 -16.24 2.26
CA LEU A 407 2.90 -16.29 2.84
C LEU A 407 3.01 -16.60 4.34
N VAL A 408 2.07 -16.11 5.16
CA VAL A 408 2.02 -16.43 6.59
C VAL A 408 0.77 -17.28 6.86
N MET A 409 0.97 -18.45 7.46
CA MET A 409 -0.11 -19.39 7.76
C MET A 409 -0.24 -19.56 9.28
N MET A 410 -1.38 -19.12 9.83
CA MET A 410 -1.78 -19.42 11.21
C MET A 410 -2.58 -20.72 11.23
N ALA A 411 -2.16 -21.68 12.07
CA ALA A 411 -2.84 -22.95 12.30
C ALA A 411 -3.22 -23.09 13.77
N ALA A 412 -4.51 -23.24 14.10
CA ALA A 412 -4.98 -23.30 15.49
C ALA A 412 -6.17 -24.26 15.69
N PRO A 413 -6.48 -24.66 16.94
CA PRO A 413 -7.80 -25.19 17.29
C PRO A 413 -8.92 -24.23 16.90
N GLN A 414 -10.09 -24.77 16.53
CA GLN A 414 -11.19 -23.98 15.97
C GLN A 414 -11.79 -22.99 16.99
N VAL A 415 -11.64 -21.69 16.69
CA VAL A 415 -12.07 -20.53 17.50
C VAL A 415 -13.33 -19.83 16.92
N SER A 416 -13.88 -20.33 15.80
CA SER A 416 -15.14 -19.81 15.25
C SER A 416 -15.80 -20.83 14.32
N THR A 417 -16.93 -20.49 13.71
CA THR A 417 -17.62 -21.36 12.73
C THR A 417 -16.91 -21.45 11.37
N ILE A 418 -15.87 -20.67 11.10
CA ILE A 418 -15.08 -20.79 9.85
C ILE A 418 -14.09 -21.96 9.97
N ASN A 419 -13.85 -22.65 8.87
CA ASN A 419 -12.86 -23.74 8.80
C ASN A 419 -11.49 -23.23 8.32
N SER A 420 -11.53 -22.29 7.37
CA SER A 420 -10.38 -21.66 6.74
C SER A 420 -10.77 -20.27 6.21
N GLN A 421 -9.77 -19.41 6.00
CA GLN A 421 -9.90 -18.13 5.31
C GLN A 421 -8.51 -17.62 4.90
N ALA A 422 -8.38 -16.98 3.74
CA ALA A 422 -7.15 -16.32 3.32
C ALA A 422 -7.38 -15.06 2.49
N GLY A 423 -6.32 -14.25 2.38
CA GLY A 423 -6.21 -13.07 1.52
C GLY A 423 -4.78 -12.55 1.57
N PRO A 424 -4.23 -11.91 0.52
CA PRO A 424 -2.80 -11.70 0.42
C PRO A 424 -2.19 -10.90 1.59
N PRO A 425 -1.10 -11.37 2.24
CA PRO A 425 -0.35 -12.61 2.05
C PRO A 425 -0.63 -13.69 3.15
N PHE A 426 -1.78 -13.61 3.81
CA PHE A 426 -2.09 -14.36 5.03
C PHE A 426 -3.12 -15.49 4.82
N ILE A 427 -2.92 -16.59 5.56
CA ILE A 427 -3.76 -17.79 5.60
C ILE A 427 -4.12 -18.09 7.05
N GLN A 428 -5.39 -18.36 7.32
CA GLN A 428 -5.94 -18.79 8.60
C GLN A 428 -6.60 -20.16 8.45
N LEU A 429 -6.12 -21.15 9.19
CA LEU A 429 -6.60 -22.53 9.15
C LEU A 429 -6.98 -23.03 10.54
N TYR A 430 -8.18 -23.60 10.62
CA TYR A 430 -8.65 -24.39 11.76
C TYR A 430 -8.86 -25.87 11.40
N HIS A 431 -9.12 -26.16 10.13
CA HIS A 431 -9.24 -27.51 9.58
C HIS A 431 -8.22 -27.68 8.45
N HIS A 432 -7.49 -28.79 8.46
CA HIS A 432 -6.44 -29.07 7.48
C HIS A 432 -6.82 -30.21 6.55
N LYS A 433 -6.69 -29.95 5.25
CA LYS A 433 -6.61 -30.92 4.15
C LYS A 433 -5.72 -30.31 3.07
N PRO A 434 -4.92 -31.10 2.34
CA PRO A 434 -4.06 -30.57 1.27
C PRO A 434 -4.80 -29.65 0.29
N GLY A 435 -5.98 -30.05 -0.17
CA GLY A 435 -6.78 -29.24 -1.09
C GLY A 435 -7.34 -27.95 -0.48
N THR A 436 -7.70 -27.94 0.81
CA THR A 436 -8.05 -26.70 1.52
C THR A 436 -6.83 -25.77 1.61
N ILE A 437 -5.66 -26.30 1.95
CA ILE A 437 -4.42 -25.51 2.02
C ILE A 437 -4.07 -24.94 0.64
N ALA A 438 -4.18 -25.74 -0.43
CA ALA A 438 -3.92 -25.29 -1.79
C ALA A 438 -4.88 -24.19 -2.25
N HIS A 439 -6.17 -24.29 -1.89
CA HIS A 439 -7.20 -23.28 -2.14
C HIS A 439 -6.89 -21.95 -1.43
N GLU A 440 -6.61 -22.00 -0.12
CA GLU A 440 -6.27 -20.80 0.65
C GLU A 440 -4.93 -20.18 0.22
N MET A 441 -3.97 -20.99 -0.24
CA MET A 441 -2.75 -20.48 -0.90
C MET A 441 -3.07 -19.74 -2.20
N GLY A 442 -4.04 -20.21 -3.00
CA GLY A 442 -4.53 -19.49 -4.18
C GLY A 442 -5.05 -18.10 -3.81
N HIS A 443 -5.83 -17.99 -2.74
CA HIS A 443 -6.27 -16.70 -2.19
C HIS A 443 -5.12 -15.83 -1.68
N ALA A 444 -4.20 -16.37 -0.89
CA ALA A 444 -3.06 -15.62 -0.37
C ALA A 444 -2.08 -15.16 -1.48
N MET A 445 -2.10 -15.81 -2.65
CA MET A 445 -1.41 -15.38 -3.87
C MET A 445 -2.26 -14.51 -4.80
N GLY A 446 -3.52 -14.18 -4.44
CA GLY A 446 -4.35 -13.17 -5.11
C GLY A 446 -5.40 -13.68 -6.11
N LEU A 447 -5.73 -14.97 -6.12
CA LEU A 447 -6.88 -15.50 -6.87
C LEU A 447 -8.20 -15.37 -6.09
N ARG A 448 -9.28 -14.94 -6.75
CA ARG A 448 -10.65 -15.12 -6.23
C ARG A 448 -11.16 -16.54 -6.47
N HIS A 449 -12.33 -16.87 -5.90
CA HIS A 449 -13.03 -18.11 -6.24
C HIS A 449 -13.26 -18.20 -7.76
N SER A 450 -13.29 -19.42 -8.30
CA SER A 450 -13.86 -19.68 -9.63
C SER A 450 -15.38 -19.69 -9.50
N MET A 451 -16.05 -19.01 -10.42
CA MET A 451 -17.48 -18.70 -10.38
C MET A 451 -18.17 -19.29 -11.62
N SER A 452 -19.49 -19.12 -11.73
CA SER A 452 -20.26 -19.35 -12.96
C SER A 452 -21.07 -18.11 -13.36
N VAL A 453 -21.46 -18.05 -14.63
CA VAL A 453 -22.47 -17.10 -15.14
C VAL A 453 -23.85 -17.74 -15.05
N GLU A 454 -24.75 -17.06 -14.36
CA GLU A 454 -26.15 -17.45 -14.17
C GLU A 454 -27.03 -16.58 -15.09
N GLY A 455 -27.26 -17.04 -16.32
CA GLY A 455 -28.01 -16.32 -17.36
C GLY A 455 -29.49 -16.71 -17.49
N GLY A 456 -30.05 -17.43 -16.51
CA GLY A 456 -31.39 -18.02 -16.62
C GLY A 456 -31.40 -19.08 -17.72
N ASN A 457 -32.31 -19.01 -18.69
CA ASN A 457 -32.35 -19.94 -19.84
C ASN A 457 -31.31 -19.62 -20.94
N HIS A 458 -30.32 -18.77 -20.67
CA HIS A 458 -29.28 -18.37 -21.61
C HIS A 458 -27.90 -18.65 -21.02
N VAL A 459 -26.95 -19.03 -21.88
CA VAL A 459 -25.54 -19.27 -21.50
C VAL A 459 -24.88 -18.00 -20.93
N ILE A 460 -25.17 -16.84 -21.54
CA ILE A 460 -24.62 -15.53 -21.20
C ILE A 460 -25.38 -14.43 -21.96
N ASN A 461 -25.34 -13.19 -21.46
CA ASN A 461 -25.91 -11.98 -22.05
C ASN A 461 -27.45 -12.01 -22.19
N SER A 462 -28.14 -12.54 -21.18
CA SER A 462 -29.60 -12.51 -21.02
C SER A 462 -30.17 -11.11 -20.72
N GLY A 463 -29.30 -10.20 -20.24
CA GLY A 463 -29.66 -8.86 -19.75
C GLY A 463 -29.94 -8.80 -18.25
N ASN A 464 -30.09 -9.94 -17.57
CA ASN A 464 -30.21 -10.05 -16.10
C ASN A 464 -29.22 -11.08 -15.52
N ASP A 465 -28.09 -11.31 -16.21
CA ASP A 465 -27.04 -12.24 -15.77
C ASP A 465 -26.59 -11.90 -14.34
N SER A 466 -26.23 -12.94 -13.59
CA SER A 466 -25.56 -12.80 -12.31
C SER A 466 -24.34 -13.73 -12.23
N ILE A 467 -23.49 -13.53 -11.22
CA ILE A 467 -22.30 -14.35 -11.01
C ILE A 467 -22.44 -15.12 -9.71
N ARG A 468 -22.37 -16.44 -9.78
CA ARG A 468 -22.48 -17.32 -8.61
C ARG A 468 -21.11 -17.65 -8.06
N ASN A 469 -20.90 -17.24 -6.82
CA ASN A 469 -19.67 -17.53 -6.08
C ASN A 469 -19.48 -19.05 -5.90
N TYR A 470 -18.24 -19.54 -6.05
CA TYR A 470 -17.90 -20.98 -6.11
C TYR A 470 -18.53 -21.80 -7.27
N GLY A 471 -19.32 -21.20 -8.16
CA GLY A 471 -20.14 -21.92 -9.17
C GLY A 471 -19.39 -22.69 -10.26
N ASN A 472 -18.06 -22.79 -10.22
CA ASN A 472 -17.32 -23.73 -11.08
C ASN A 472 -17.05 -25.04 -10.30
N PRO A 473 -17.82 -26.13 -10.52
CA PRO A 473 -17.61 -27.40 -9.82
C PRO A 473 -16.30 -28.11 -10.17
N HIS A 474 -15.67 -27.72 -11.28
CA HIS A 474 -14.49 -28.39 -11.85
C HIS A 474 -13.16 -27.76 -11.44
N ALA A 475 -13.15 -26.62 -10.74
CA ALA A 475 -11.92 -25.87 -10.47
C ALA A 475 -11.50 -25.89 -8.99
N MET A 476 -10.19 -25.89 -8.73
CA MET A 476 -9.60 -25.72 -7.38
C MET A 476 -10.20 -24.55 -6.60
N MET A 477 -10.24 -23.37 -7.20
CA MET A 477 -10.83 -22.17 -6.59
C MET A 477 -12.36 -22.16 -6.62
N GLY A 478 -13.01 -23.14 -7.24
CA GLY A 478 -14.44 -23.39 -7.12
C GLY A 478 -14.70 -24.47 -6.07
N MET A 479 -15.58 -25.42 -6.34
CA MET A 479 -15.87 -26.51 -5.39
C MET A 479 -14.86 -27.67 -5.42
N GLY A 480 -13.85 -27.62 -6.30
CA GLY A 480 -12.90 -28.71 -6.55
C GLY A 480 -11.82 -28.93 -5.47
N ALA A 481 -11.71 -28.05 -4.48
CA ALA A 481 -10.69 -28.16 -3.43
C ALA A 481 -10.72 -29.51 -2.68
N HIS A 482 -11.89 -30.13 -2.51
CA HIS A 482 -12.00 -31.40 -1.77
C HIS A 482 -11.36 -32.61 -2.47
N THR A 483 -11.21 -32.57 -3.79
CA THR A 483 -10.67 -33.65 -4.64
C THR A 483 -9.38 -33.25 -5.35
N LEU A 484 -8.75 -32.12 -4.95
CA LEU A 484 -7.53 -31.57 -5.57
C LEU A 484 -7.70 -31.34 -7.09
N GLU A 485 -8.87 -30.86 -7.52
CA GLU A 485 -9.13 -30.55 -8.92
C GLU A 485 -8.15 -29.50 -9.50
N GLU A 486 -7.99 -29.49 -10.82
CA GLU A 486 -7.15 -28.51 -11.51
C GLU A 486 -7.59 -27.05 -11.29
N TYR A 487 -6.63 -26.12 -11.35
CA TYR A 487 -6.92 -24.75 -11.75
C TYR A 487 -7.41 -24.73 -13.22
N ASN A 488 -8.50 -24.00 -13.52
CA ASN A 488 -8.86 -23.71 -14.91
C ASN A 488 -7.72 -22.94 -15.62
N LEU A 489 -7.64 -23.04 -16.95
CA LEU A 489 -6.52 -22.47 -17.71
C LEU A 489 -6.38 -20.95 -17.53
N MET A 490 -7.49 -20.25 -17.28
CA MET A 490 -7.47 -18.81 -17.04
C MET A 490 -6.79 -18.47 -15.69
N TYR A 491 -7.02 -19.23 -14.63
CA TYR A 491 -6.31 -19.07 -13.35
C TYR A 491 -4.89 -19.63 -13.38
N LYS A 492 -4.58 -20.67 -14.16
CA LYS A 492 -3.17 -21.02 -14.44
C LYS A 492 -2.43 -19.85 -15.11
N SER A 493 -3.09 -19.10 -16.00
CA SER A 493 -2.48 -17.95 -16.71
C SER A 493 -2.17 -16.74 -15.83
N TYR A 494 -2.75 -16.66 -14.63
CA TYR A 494 -2.46 -15.62 -13.65
C TYR A 494 -1.07 -15.81 -13.02
N PHE A 495 -0.58 -17.05 -12.91
CA PHE A 495 0.79 -17.29 -12.43
C PHE A 495 1.78 -17.15 -13.58
N LYS A 496 2.73 -16.22 -13.43
CA LYS A 496 3.68 -15.88 -14.48
C LYS A 496 4.55 -17.08 -14.86
N GLY A 497 4.52 -17.45 -16.14
CA GLY A 497 5.30 -18.56 -16.69
C GLY A 497 4.69 -19.95 -16.54
N TRP A 498 3.54 -20.12 -15.87
CA TRP A 498 2.86 -21.43 -15.82
C TRP A 498 2.32 -21.85 -17.19
N LEU A 499 1.80 -20.89 -17.96
CA LEU A 499 1.32 -21.09 -19.33
C LEU A 499 2.07 -20.17 -20.30
N ASN A 500 2.13 -20.58 -21.58
CA ASN A 500 2.58 -19.73 -22.68
C ASN A 500 1.59 -19.71 -23.86
N ASP A 501 1.79 -18.77 -24.80
CA ASP A 501 0.89 -18.55 -25.94
C ASP A 501 0.86 -19.72 -26.95
N GLN A 502 1.81 -20.67 -26.94
CA GLN A 502 1.78 -21.86 -27.79
C GLN A 502 0.91 -22.97 -27.17
N GLU A 503 0.92 -23.06 -25.83
CA GLU A 503 0.09 -23.99 -25.06
C GLU A 503 -1.39 -23.63 -25.12
N VAL A 504 -1.71 -22.33 -25.10
CA VAL A 504 -3.10 -21.83 -25.17
C VAL A 504 -3.21 -20.66 -26.16
N PRO A 505 -3.16 -20.88 -27.48
CA PRO A 505 -3.12 -19.80 -28.48
C PRO A 505 -4.40 -18.95 -28.52
N LEU A 506 -4.24 -17.66 -28.81
CA LEU A 506 -5.36 -16.78 -29.18
C LEU A 506 -5.71 -17.00 -30.65
N ILE A 507 -6.92 -17.48 -30.90
CA ILE A 507 -7.41 -17.78 -32.25
C ILE A 507 -8.10 -16.55 -32.85
N SER A 508 -7.73 -16.24 -34.10
CA SER A 508 -8.20 -15.09 -34.88
C SER A 508 -8.63 -15.45 -36.30
N SER A 509 -8.66 -16.74 -36.65
CA SER A 509 -9.05 -17.25 -37.96
C SER A 509 -9.97 -18.46 -37.83
N SER A 510 -10.83 -18.66 -38.82
CA SER A 510 -11.71 -19.83 -38.89
C SER A 510 -10.91 -21.09 -39.25
N GLY A 511 -11.22 -22.20 -38.60
CA GLY A 511 -10.49 -23.46 -38.79
C GLY A 511 -10.96 -24.56 -37.84
N THR A 512 -10.31 -25.73 -37.91
CA THR A 512 -10.44 -26.79 -36.90
C THR A 512 -9.18 -26.80 -36.04
N TYR A 513 -9.36 -26.69 -34.74
CA TYR A 513 -8.29 -26.63 -33.75
C TYR A 513 -8.41 -27.82 -32.80
N ARG A 514 -7.27 -28.43 -32.46
CA ARG A 514 -7.22 -29.54 -31.50
C ARG A 514 -6.78 -29.03 -30.13
N ILE A 515 -7.51 -29.45 -29.11
CA ILE A 515 -7.22 -29.21 -27.69
C ILE A 515 -6.88 -30.56 -27.07
N TYR A 516 -5.70 -30.67 -26.47
CA TYR A 516 -5.31 -31.82 -25.66
C TYR A 516 -5.78 -31.64 -24.22
N ALA A 517 -6.06 -32.75 -23.53
CA ALA A 517 -6.50 -32.74 -22.13
C ALA A 517 -5.39 -32.15 -21.23
N PHE A 518 -5.68 -31.05 -20.54
CA PHE A 518 -4.65 -30.25 -19.83
C PHE A 518 -4.33 -30.77 -18.42
N ASP A 519 -5.22 -31.63 -17.92
CA ASP A 519 -5.33 -32.24 -16.59
C ASP A 519 -4.49 -33.52 -16.44
N HIS A 520 -3.51 -33.69 -17.31
CA HIS A 520 -2.53 -34.79 -17.36
C HIS A 520 -1.08 -34.31 -17.35
N GLY A 521 -0.87 -33.09 -16.85
CA GLY A 521 0.45 -32.52 -16.62
C GLY A 521 1.24 -33.25 -15.55
N SER A 522 2.54 -32.98 -15.51
CA SER A 522 3.42 -33.42 -14.43
C SER A 522 4.48 -32.36 -14.16
N SER A 523 5.33 -32.57 -13.16
CA SER A 523 6.52 -31.75 -12.91
C SER A 523 7.54 -31.72 -14.07
N ASN A 524 7.33 -32.49 -15.15
CA ASN A 524 8.16 -32.46 -16.36
C ASN A 524 7.54 -31.69 -17.54
N GLY A 525 6.31 -31.17 -17.41
CA GLY A 525 5.62 -30.44 -18.47
C GLY A 525 4.14 -30.80 -18.59
N THR A 526 3.48 -30.26 -19.63
CA THR A 526 2.08 -30.57 -19.97
C THR A 526 1.87 -32.03 -20.39
N ASN A 527 2.94 -32.70 -20.83
CA ASN A 527 2.96 -34.04 -21.46
C ASN A 527 2.11 -34.16 -22.75
N ALA A 528 1.42 -33.08 -23.15
CA ALA A 528 0.54 -33.03 -24.30
C ALA A 528 1.33 -32.85 -25.62
N PRO A 529 0.97 -33.55 -26.71
CA PRO A 529 1.58 -33.35 -28.03
C PRO A 529 1.35 -31.98 -28.70
N GLY A 530 0.55 -31.09 -28.11
CA GLY A 530 0.17 -29.81 -28.69
C GLY A 530 -0.58 -28.92 -27.70
N SER A 531 -1.33 -27.92 -28.21
CA SER A 531 -2.06 -26.96 -27.39
C SER A 531 -3.09 -27.63 -26.47
N ILE A 532 -3.12 -27.18 -25.23
CA ILE A 532 -3.94 -27.70 -24.12
C ILE A 532 -5.21 -26.86 -23.87
N GLY A 533 -5.38 -25.75 -24.61
CA GLY A 533 -6.60 -24.94 -24.63
C GLY A 533 -6.58 -23.95 -25.79
N LEU A 534 -7.64 -23.13 -25.90
CA LEU A 534 -7.70 -22.02 -26.86
C LEU A 534 -8.22 -20.75 -26.17
N ARG A 535 -7.78 -19.59 -26.63
CA ARG A 535 -8.38 -18.29 -26.30
C ARG A 535 -9.13 -17.74 -27.51
N LEU A 536 -10.26 -17.10 -27.27
CA LEU A 536 -11.04 -16.35 -28.28
C LEU A 536 -11.46 -14.99 -27.71
N LYS A 537 -11.43 -13.94 -28.52
CA LYS A 537 -11.96 -12.61 -28.15
C LYS A 537 -13.44 -12.50 -28.52
N SER A 538 -14.23 -11.87 -27.65
CA SER A 538 -15.60 -11.44 -28.02
C SER A 538 -15.56 -10.40 -29.15
N GLY A 539 -16.64 -10.32 -29.93
CA GLY A 539 -16.73 -9.36 -31.06
C GLY A 539 -16.72 -7.89 -30.63
N ASN A 540 -17.03 -7.60 -29.36
CA ASN A 540 -16.85 -6.26 -28.76
C ASN A 540 -15.43 -6.02 -28.19
N GLY A 541 -14.51 -6.99 -28.28
CA GLY A 541 -13.12 -6.93 -27.79
C GLY A 541 -12.93 -7.03 -26.27
N ASN A 542 -13.97 -6.75 -25.48
CA ASN A 542 -13.89 -6.59 -24.03
C ASN A 542 -13.58 -7.88 -23.27
N TYR A 543 -14.04 -9.03 -23.77
CA TYR A 543 -13.99 -10.30 -23.05
C TYR A 543 -13.08 -11.31 -23.74
N THR A 544 -12.53 -12.24 -22.97
CA THR A 544 -11.72 -13.35 -23.51
C THR A 544 -12.30 -14.67 -23.01
N TYR A 545 -12.71 -15.53 -23.93
CA TYR A 545 -13.14 -16.90 -23.66
C TYR A 545 -11.93 -17.82 -23.65
N TRP A 546 -11.93 -18.78 -22.73
CA TRP A 546 -10.90 -19.80 -22.54
C TRP A 546 -11.57 -21.17 -22.65
N LEU A 547 -11.22 -21.90 -23.71
CA LEU A 547 -11.70 -23.26 -23.97
C LEU A 547 -10.70 -24.25 -23.39
N GLU A 548 -11.19 -25.18 -22.58
CA GLU A 548 -10.40 -26.24 -21.96
C GLU A 548 -11.07 -27.61 -22.12
N TYR A 549 -10.27 -28.65 -22.25
CA TYR A 549 -10.71 -30.05 -22.33
C TYR A 549 -10.12 -30.84 -21.17
N ARG A 550 -10.95 -31.69 -20.57
CA ARG A 550 -10.64 -32.46 -19.37
C ARG A 550 -11.08 -33.90 -19.53
N THR A 551 -10.38 -34.81 -18.87
CA THR A 551 -10.73 -36.22 -18.74
C THR A 551 -10.59 -36.75 -17.31
N THR A 552 -9.85 -36.05 -16.43
CA THR A 552 -9.68 -36.35 -15.00
C THR A 552 -10.38 -35.30 -14.14
N ASN A 553 -11.47 -35.71 -13.48
CA ASN A 553 -12.19 -34.94 -12.46
C ASN A 553 -13.16 -35.90 -11.74
N ASP A 554 -13.19 -35.92 -10.41
CA ASP A 554 -14.00 -36.90 -9.65
C ASP A 554 -15.51 -36.63 -9.73
N ARG A 555 -15.89 -35.43 -10.17
CA ARG A 555 -17.29 -34.99 -10.38
C ARG A 555 -17.73 -35.05 -11.85
N TYR A 556 -16.83 -35.34 -12.78
CA TYR A 556 -17.16 -35.56 -14.18
C TYR A 556 -17.97 -36.85 -14.29
N ASN A 557 -19.16 -36.75 -14.88
CA ASN A 557 -19.90 -37.95 -15.27
C ASN A 557 -19.40 -38.43 -16.64
N THR A 558 -19.73 -39.67 -17.02
CA THR A 558 -19.25 -40.24 -18.29
C THR A 558 -19.77 -39.51 -19.54
N ASN A 559 -20.83 -38.70 -19.43
CA ASN A 559 -21.34 -37.91 -20.55
C ASN A 559 -20.54 -36.60 -20.74
N THR A 560 -19.98 -36.02 -19.67
CA THR A 560 -19.31 -34.71 -19.72
C THR A 560 -17.92 -34.74 -20.35
N LYS A 561 -17.26 -35.91 -20.40
CA LYS A 561 -16.01 -36.16 -21.19
C LYS A 561 -16.18 -36.04 -22.71
N ASN A 562 -17.26 -35.43 -23.21
CA ASN A 562 -17.60 -35.33 -24.63
C ASN A 562 -17.88 -33.88 -25.07
N GLY A 563 -17.24 -32.90 -24.44
CA GLY A 563 -17.36 -31.49 -24.77
C GLY A 563 -16.15 -30.65 -24.29
N VAL A 564 -16.23 -29.33 -24.43
CA VAL A 564 -15.26 -28.38 -23.87
C VAL A 564 -15.91 -27.50 -22.81
N LEU A 565 -15.21 -27.26 -21.70
CA LEU A 565 -15.57 -26.22 -20.74
C LEU A 565 -15.15 -24.86 -21.30
N VAL A 566 -15.93 -23.82 -21.01
CA VAL A 566 -15.64 -22.45 -21.46
C VAL A 566 -15.69 -21.50 -20.28
N ASN A 567 -14.54 -20.94 -19.91
CA ASN A 567 -14.45 -19.88 -18.89
C ASN A 567 -14.32 -18.51 -19.58
N ILE A 568 -14.92 -17.45 -19.02
CA ILE A 568 -14.84 -16.08 -19.55
C ILE A 568 -14.08 -15.14 -18.61
N LYS A 569 -13.22 -14.27 -19.18
CA LYS A 569 -12.52 -13.17 -18.52
C LYS A 569 -13.17 -11.82 -18.85
N GLY A 570 -13.27 -10.93 -17.86
CA GLY A 570 -13.79 -9.57 -18.03
C GLY A 570 -15.31 -9.43 -17.87
N TYR A 571 -16.06 -10.52 -17.81
CA TYR A 571 -17.52 -10.46 -17.72
C TYR A 571 -17.98 -10.24 -16.27
N MET A 572 -18.75 -9.17 -16.06
CA MET A 572 -19.28 -8.76 -14.75
C MET A 572 -18.23 -8.67 -13.61
N GLU A 573 -16.98 -8.29 -13.92
CA GLU A 573 -15.85 -8.18 -12.97
C GLU A 573 -15.94 -7.00 -11.96
N ASN A 574 -17.16 -6.65 -11.52
CA ASN A 574 -17.43 -5.70 -10.43
C ASN A 574 -16.92 -6.23 -9.07
N GLU A 575 -15.65 -6.03 -8.73
CA GLU A 575 -15.07 -6.48 -7.46
C GLU A 575 -15.01 -5.36 -6.42
N SER A 576 -15.31 -5.70 -5.17
CA SER A 576 -15.32 -4.80 -4.00
C SER A 576 -13.92 -4.40 -3.51
N GLN A 577 -12.92 -5.25 -3.74
CA GLN A 577 -11.54 -5.11 -3.30
C GLN A 577 -10.55 -5.33 -4.47
N PRO A 578 -10.58 -4.48 -5.52
CA PRO A 578 -9.79 -4.69 -6.74
C PRO A 578 -8.27 -4.60 -6.54
N SER A 579 -7.81 -4.05 -5.41
CA SER A 579 -6.40 -4.04 -5.01
C SER A 579 -5.84 -5.45 -4.76
N PHE A 580 -6.67 -6.37 -4.24
CA PHE A 580 -6.30 -7.76 -3.97
C PHE A 580 -6.78 -8.71 -5.06
N TRP A 581 -7.77 -8.31 -5.85
CA TRP A 581 -8.58 -9.23 -6.65
C TRP A 581 -8.97 -8.57 -7.98
N ASN A 582 -8.09 -8.59 -8.98
CA ASN A 582 -8.37 -7.87 -10.24
C ASN A 582 -9.03 -8.74 -11.32
N HIS A 583 -9.14 -10.06 -11.10
CA HIS A 583 -9.63 -11.03 -12.09
C HIS A 583 -10.58 -12.05 -11.45
N ARG A 584 -11.63 -12.44 -12.19
CA ARG A 584 -12.56 -13.50 -11.77
C ARG A 584 -12.87 -14.43 -12.94
N SER A 585 -12.60 -15.72 -12.76
CA SER A 585 -13.00 -16.76 -13.73
C SER A 585 -14.48 -17.08 -13.54
N ALA A 586 -15.26 -16.98 -14.62
CA ALA A 586 -16.64 -17.42 -14.64
C ALA A 586 -16.81 -18.51 -15.70
N LEU A 587 -17.23 -19.71 -15.28
CA LEU A 587 -17.65 -20.80 -16.15
C LEU A 587 -18.97 -20.43 -16.83
N LEU A 588 -19.09 -20.74 -18.12
CA LEU A 588 -20.33 -20.65 -18.87
C LEU A 588 -21.03 -22.00 -18.87
N ASP A 589 -22.25 -22.06 -18.36
CA ASP A 589 -23.10 -23.24 -18.49
C ASP A 589 -23.70 -23.31 -19.91
N MET A 590 -23.35 -24.35 -20.65
CA MET A 590 -23.83 -24.61 -22.01
C MET A 590 -25.17 -25.36 -22.05
N THR A 591 -25.65 -25.81 -20.89
CA THR A 591 -26.91 -26.54 -20.67
C THR A 591 -27.77 -25.90 -19.56
N PRO A 592 -28.03 -24.58 -19.59
CA PRO A 592 -28.69 -23.88 -18.50
C PRO A 592 -30.08 -24.44 -18.18
N ASN A 593 -30.32 -24.65 -16.89
CA ASN A 593 -31.48 -25.30 -16.26
C ASN A 593 -31.71 -26.75 -16.71
N SER A 594 -30.63 -27.51 -16.91
CA SER A 594 -30.70 -28.95 -17.23
C SER A 594 -30.80 -29.84 -15.98
N LYS A 595 -30.34 -29.35 -14.81
CA LYS A 595 -30.35 -30.10 -13.54
C LYS A 595 -31.00 -29.36 -12.38
N ASP A 596 -31.15 -30.06 -11.27
CA ASP A 596 -31.74 -29.57 -10.03
C ASP A 596 -30.67 -29.02 -9.07
N ASN A 597 -30.64 -27.69 -8.95
CA ASN A 597 -29.78 -26.96 -8.01
C ASN A 597 -30.11 -27.19 -6.51
N SER A 598 -31.05 -28.08 -6.15
CA SER A 598 -31.33 -28.42 -4.75
C SER A 598 -30.21 -29.20 -4.03
N ARG A 599 -29.19 -29.68 -4.75
CA ARG A 599 -28.06 -30.45 -4.17
C ARG A 599 -26.71 -30.06 -4.78
N TRP A 600 -25.72 -29.85 -3.92
CA TRP A 600 -24.32 -29.52 -4.28
C TRP A 600 -23.63 -30.50 -5.24
N ALA A 601 -24.10 -31.75 -5.32
CA ALA A 601 -23.58 -32.79 -6.21
C ALA A 601 -24.40 -32.93 -7.52
N GLN A 602 -25.39 -32.05 -7.73
CA GLN A 602 -26.30 -32.04 -8.88
C GLN A 602 -26.49 -30.62 -9.44
N GLU A 603 -25.60 -29.68 -9.08
CA GLU A 603 -25.65 -28.30 -9.58
C GLU A 603 -25.61 -28.27 -11.11
N ASP A 604 -26.34 -27.34 -11.71
CA ASP A 604 -26.51 -27.15 -13.16
C ASP A 604 -25.16 -27.16 -13.89
N GLU A 605 -24.19 -26.45 -13.33
CA GLU A 605 -22.86 -26.28 -13.92
C GLU A 605 -22.01 -27.57 -13.96
N THR A 606 -22.53 -28.69 -13.46
CA THR A 606 -21.89 -30.03 -13.56
C THR A 606 -22.10 -30.73 -14.91
N ASP A 607 -22.79 -30.12 -15.88
CA ASP A 607 -22.74 -30.49 -17.32
C ASP A 607 -22.55 -29.27 -18.26
N ALA A 608 -21.89 -28.23 -17.74
CA ALA A 608 -21.57 -26.99 -18.44
C ALA A 608 -20.75 -27.14 -19.75
N GLU A 609 -20.30 -28.34 -20.13
CA GLU A 609 -19.52 -28.56 -21.33
C GLU A 609 -20.34 -28.32 -22.61
N LEU A 610 -19.75 -27.59 -23.55
CA LEU A 610 -20.26 -27.56 -24.92
C LEU A 610 -20.04 -28.93 -25.56
N ALA A 611 -21.07 -29.78 -25.55
CA ALA A 611 -21.01 -31.14 -26.07
C ALA A 611 -20.69 -31.22 -27.59
N ILE A 612 -20.07 -32.31 -28.02
CA ILE A 612 -19.78 -32.58 -29.44
C ILE A 612 -21.07 -32.52 -30.28
N GLY A 613 -21.00 -31.79 -31.39
CA GLY A 613 -22.13 -31.50 -32.28
C GLY A 613 -23.05 -30.36 -31.83
N LYS A 614 -22.81 -29.74 -30.67
CA LYS A 614 -23.47 -28.50 -30.23
C LYS A 614 -22.61 -27.29 -30.58
N SER A 615 -23.26 -26.14 -30.76
CA SER A 615 -22.60 -24.88 -31.11
C SER A 615 -22.89 -23.80 -30.07
N PHE A 616 -21.87 -23.06 -29.68
CA PHE A 616 -22.00 -21.78 -28.99
C PHE A 616 -21.65 -20.65 -29.96
N ILE A 617 -22.39 -19.55 -29.90
CA ILE A 617 -22.15 -18.33 -30.68
C ILE A 617 -21.93 -17.20 -29.68
N ASP A 618 -20.83 -16.46 -29.85
CA ASP A 618 -20.55 -15.25 -29.08
C ASP A 618 -21.69 -14.22 -29.26
N PRO A 619 -22.37 -13.76 -28.19
CA PRO A 619 -23.47 -12.79 -28.32
C PRO A 619 -23.07 -11.46 -28.95
N TRP A 620 -21.77 -11.13 -28.99
CA TRP A 620 -21.22 -9.95 -29.66
C TRP A 620 -20.75 -10.22 -31.09
N ASN A 621 -21.10 -11.37 -31.67
CA ASN A 621 -20.81 -11.78 -33.05
C ASN A 621 -19.30 -11.77 -33.40
N GLY A 622 -18.43 -12.18 -32.47
CA GLY A 622 -17.01 -12.39 -32.77
C GLY A 622 -16.72 -13.77 -33.37
N PHE A 623 -17.39 -14.81 -32.90
CA PHE A 623 -17.16 -16.19 -33.34
C PHE A 623 -18.33 -17.13 -33.04
N LYS A 624 -18.27 -18.32 -33.65
CA LYS A 624 -19.00 -19.53 -33.29
C LYS A 624 -18.00 -20.67 -33.08
N ILE A 625 -18.23 -21.49 -32.06
CA ILE A 625 -17.46 -22.71 -31.77
C ILE A 625 -18.35 -23.95 -31.84
N THR A 626 -17.79 -25.09 -32.23
CA THR A 626 -18.48 -26.39 -32.28
C THR A 626 -17.47 -27.52 -32.13
N PRO A 627 -17.45 -28.25 -31.01
CA PRO A 627 -16.66 -29.47 -30.90
C PRO A 627 -17.21 -30.55 -31.84
N ILE A 628 -16.34 -31.22 -32.60
CA ILE A 628 -16.73 -32.11 -33.71
C ILE A 628 -16.27 -33.55 -33.56
N ALA A 629 -15.18 -33.80 -32.84
CA ALA A 629 -14.61 -35.13 -32.63
C ALA A 629 -13.73 -35.15 -31.38
N LYS A 630 -13.56 -36.32 -30.75
CA LYS A 630 -12.51 -36.58 -29.76
C LYS A 630 -11.72 -37.83 -30.12
N GLY A 631 -10.53 -37.98 -29.56
CA GLY A 631 -9.68 -39.14 -29.78
C GLY A 631 -8.45 -39.17 -28.88
N GLY A 632 -7.50 -40.04 -29.23
CA GLY A 632 -6.40 -40.39 -28.35
C GLY A 632 -6.80 -41.42 -27.28
N GLN A 633 -5.90 -41.69 -26.33
CA GLN A 633 -6.21 -42.51 -25.17
C GLN A 633 -6.81 -41.63 -24.08
N GLU A 634 -8.08 -41.85 -23.74
CA GLU A 634 -8.75 -41.17 -22.62
C GLU A 634 -7.98 -41.38 -21.31
N ASP A 635 -8.07 -40.42 -20.39
CA ASP A 635 -7.33 -40.40 -19.12
C ASP A 635 -5.80 -40.41 -19.31
N THR A 636 -5.32 -39.74 -20.36
CA THR A 636 -3.90 -39.42 -20.60
C THR A 636 -3.75 -38.07 -21.29
N ALA A 637 -2.54 -37.48 -21.25
CA ALA A 637 -2.20 -36.27 -22.01
C ALA A 637 -2.29 -36.41 -23.56
N ASN A 638 -2.48 -37.64 -24.06
CA ASN A 638 -2.77 -37.89 -25.48
C ASN A 638 -4.25 -37.79 -25.82
N ALA A 639 -5.15 -37.70 -24.84
CA ALA A 639 -6.57 -37.43 -25.07
C ALA A 639 -6.74 -36.04 -25.69
N TRP A 640 -7.59 -35.92 -26.71
CA TRP A 640 -7.86 -34.65 -27.37
C TRP A 640 -9.30 -34.52 -27.86
N ILE A 641 -9.72 -33.28 -28.06
CA ILE A 641 -10.98 -32.88 -28.71
C ILE A 641 -10.69 -31.86 -29.81
N GLU A 642 -11.41 -31.94 -30.92
CA GLU A 642 -11.35 -31.00 -32.03
C GLU A 642 -12.53 -30.05 -32.00
N VAL A 643 -12.25 -28.74 -32.09
CA VAL A 643 -13.22 -27.66 -32.12
C VAL A 643 -13.12 -26.93 -33.44
N LYS A 644 -14.23 -26.90 -34.19
CA LYS A 644 -14.40 -26.00 -35.32
C LYS A 644 -14.67 -24.60 -34.78
N VAL A 645 -13.85 -23.64 -35.18
CA VAL A 645 -14.00 -22.21 -34.93
C VAL A 645 -14.41 -21.52 -36.23
N GLU A 646 -15.44 -20.69 -36.17
CA GLU A 646 -15.94 -19.89 -37.28
C GLU A 646 -15.97 -18.43 -36.80
N MET A 647 -15.04 -17.58 -37.24
CA MET A 647 -15.07 -16.14 -36.98
C MET A 647 -16.24 -15.50 -37.75
N LEU A 648 -16.92 -14.51 -37.14
CA LEU A 648 -18.20 -13.96 -37.61
C LEU A 648 -18.15 -12.45 -37.98
#